data_AF-A0A803KYD2-F1
#
_entry.id   AF-A0A803KYD2-F1
#
_cell.length_a   1.000
_cell.length_b   1.000
_cell.length_c   1.000
_cell.angle_alpha   90.00
_cell.angle_beta   90.00
_cell.angle_gamma   90.00
#
_symmetry.space_group_name_H-M   'P 1'
#
loop_
_entity.id
_entity.type
_entity.pdbx_description
1 polymer ?
#
loop_
_entity_poly.entity_id
_entity_poly.type
_entity_poly.pdbx_seq_one_letter_code
_entity_poly.pdbx_strand_id
1 'polypeptide(L)'
;MTTNVGGVPDQPQSEHETDQVSQNQKKEQGAKRKRMKERSEVWEHFDKEDLPSGMQAICKYCGMSYKCGAKKNGTSVLWAHISRCRKYPFNTPKDSKQSLLSFKSAKEPSGGTSGLTYHKFDAGSIRKALSFMVIVDELPFKFVEGIGFRHFCGVIEPRFNVPSRITVAKDCFETYLTEKRKLKNVLKRCNSRVSLTTDTWTSIQQINYMCLTVHFIDNNWKLHKRILNFCPISSHKGDDIGKEIEKCLLDWGLENVMCITVDNASSNDTAIGYMRRKINGWKTGVLKGRFLHMRCVAHIVNLVVSDGLKTVNESVQRVRHAVRFIKQSPARLQRFKKCVLDEKINTKKGLCLDVPTRWNSTYLMLNAAIELQDAFERYSGEDPHYVVDLNERDGKGSPDSDDWNNVRRLSEFLQAFYDLTLHVSGSLYVSLNLFFHELVSVAVLMKDLVSSDDVDMCLMACRMKEKYEKYWGDPEKINLLIFIAVVLDPRYKLDYVEWMITEIYDPIVASKLVDNVKVALNALYEEYRVSSSNDVNREEVSSSKDGKTPLSPKHKSIEVLKSKYKKHKCERDGDAKIELDKYLEEDTAEDIDEFDILSWWKFNCSRRPVNPTRRLVGNGGFPLAGAFPSKTRSSPLVSVTLVALGVFLIVGYLYSGSGKKDIVSRIEGEFSGTQELQKAIPLLKKAYSDGMHKVLHVGPDTCSVVSKLLKEEDTEAWGVEPYDLEDADSNCKSLVRKGIVRVADIKFPLPYRSQSFSLVIVSDALDYLSPKYLNKTLPELARVASDSIVIFTGFPGQQRARVTELSKFGRPAKMRSQSWWGRFFVQIGLEVNEAAAKKFDQASIKESYKPSCQVFHLKSFH
;
A
#
# COMPACT_ATOMS: atom_id res chain seq x y z
N MET A 1 -8.62 -67.69 26.17
CA MET A 1 -7.32 -68.12 25.64
C MET A 1 -6.30 -67.03 25.97
N THR A 2 -5.46 -67.36 26.94
CA THR A 2 -4.13 -66.85 27.35
C THR A 2 -3.36 -66.11 26.23
N THR A 3 -2.56 -65.05 26.43
CA THR A 3 -1.70 -64.52 27.53
C THR A 3 -0.93 -63.33 26.91
N ASN A 4 -0.32 -62.33 27.56
CA ASN A 4 -0.31 -61.74 28.90
C ASN A 4 0.55 -60.44 28.80
N VAL A 5 0.13 -59.38 29.53
CA VAL A 5 0.89 -58.52 30.49
C VAL A 5 2.17 -57.79 30.00
N GLY A 6 2.47 -56.52 30.31
CA GLY A 6 2.00 -55.52 31.29
C GLY A 6 3.14 -54.49 31.50
N GLY A 7 2.81 -53.26 31.91
CA GLY A 7 3.73 -52.10 31.91
C GLY A 7 4.60 -51.87 33.16
N VAL A 8 5.49 -50.85 33.05
CA VAL A 8 5.85 -49.70 33.96
C VAL A 8 5.91 -49.98 35.49
N PRO A 9 6.81 -49.42 36.36
CA PRO A 9 7.56 -48.12 36.33
C PRO A 9 9.01 -48.06 36.93
N ASP A 10 9.60 -46.86 36.83
CA ASP A 10 10.54 -46.08 37.71
C ASP A 10 11.77 -46.68 38.46
N GLN A 11 12.91 -45.94 38.30
CA GLN A 11 14.11 -45.67 39.16
C GLN A 11 14.73 -46.80 40.04
N PRO A 12 16.06 -46.84 40.36
CA PRO A 12 16.93 -45.71 40.77
C PRO A 12 18.46 -45.90 40.48
N GLN A 13 19.27 -45.19 41.28
CA GLN A 13 20.71 -44.91 41.30
C GLN A 13 21.69 -46.07 41.55
N SER A 14 22.96 -45.77 41.20
CA SER A 14 24.24 -46.02 41.91
C SER A 14 24.83 -47.43 42.13
N GLU A 15 26.11 -47.51 41.74
CA GLU A 15 27.26 -48.15 42.42
C GLU A 15 27.33 -49.69 42.46
N HIS A 16 28.27 -50.30 41.71
CA HIS A 16 29.68 -50.59 42.04
C HIS A 16 29.86 -51.87 42.87
N GLU A 17 30.65 -52.81 42.32
CA GLU A 17 31.74 -53.59 42.95
C GLU A 17 31.95 -54.89 42.18
N THR A 18 33.18 -55.25 41.83
CA THR A 18 34.03 -56.22 42.56
C THR A 18 35.31 -56.39 41.72
N ASP A 19 36.53 -56.68 42.18
CA ASP A 19 37.14 -57.06 43.46
C ASP A 19 38.64 -56.72 43.34
N GLN A 20 39.26 -56.03 44.30
CA GLN A 20 40.02 -56.57 45.44
C GLN A 20 41.11 -57.62 45.13
N VAL A 21 42.38 -57.24 45.37
CA VAL A 21 43.42 -58.15 45.88
C VAL A 21 44.30 -57.43 46.92
N SER A 22 43.98 -57.72 48.18
CA SER A 22 44.84 -58.04 49.35
C SER A 22 46.03 -57.16 49.82
N GLN A 23 45.90 -56.76 51.10
CA GLN A 23 46.79 -57.01 52.25
C GLN A 23 47.97 -56.05 52.62
N ASN A 24 47.67 -55.28 53.68
CA ASN A 24 48.32 -55.21 55.00
C ASN A 24 49.80 -54.76 55.20
N GLN A 25 49.88 -53.54 55.77
CA GLN A 25 50.58 -53.15 57.01
C GLN A 25 52.10 -53.38 57.16
N LYS A 26 52.88 -52.27 57.20
CA LYS A 26 53.52 -51.78 58.46
C LYS A 26 54.27 -50.44 58.30
N LYS A 27 54.24 -49.75 59.43
CA LYS A 27 54.82 -48.49 59.94
C LYS A 27 56.19 -47.97 59.48
N GLU A 28 56.25 -46.63 59.59
CA GLU A 28 57.32 -45.76 60.14
C GLU A 28 58.56 -45.34 59.29
N GLN A 29 58.52 -44.03 58.97
CA GLN A 29 59.57 -42.99 59.05
C GLN A 29 60.84 -43.07 58.18
N GLY A 30 61.11 -41.95 57.49
CA GLY A 30 62.42 -41.64 56.92
C GLY A 30 62.36 -40.66 55.75
N ALA A 31 62.23 -39.36 56.03
CA ALA A 31 62.15 -38.31 55.02
C ALA A 31 63.44 -38.18 54.17
N LYS A 32 63.33 -38.39 52.85
CA LYS A 32 64.13 -37.68 51.85
C LYS A 32 63.25 -36.59 51.23
N ARG A 33 63.67 -35.33 51.37
CA ARG A 33 62.99 -34.14 50.80
C ARG A 33 62.67 -34.38 49.32
N LYS A 34 61.39 -34.63 49.00
CA LYS A 34 60.90 -34.58 47.62
C LYS A 34 61.07 -33.16 47.11
N ARG A 35 61.69 -33.01 45.94
CA ARG A 35 61.77 -31.76 45.20
C ARG A 35 60.33 -31.26 45.02
N MET A 36 60.04 -30.11 45.62
CA MET A 36 58.69 -29.58 45.71
C MET A 36 58.11 -29.39 44.31
N LYS A 37 56.91 -29.95 44.07
CA LYS A 37 56.17 -29.76 42.81
C LYS A 37 56.07 -28.25 42.54
N GLU A 38 56.41 -27.83 41.33
CA GLU A 38 56.45 -26.42 41.01
C GLU A 38 55.04 -25.82 41.19
N ARG A 39 54.94 -24.71 41.92
CA ARG A 39 53.66 -24.16 42.39
C ARG A 39 52.78 -23.53 41.29
N SER A 40 53.28 -23.42 40.06
CA SER A 40 52.58 -22.70 38.98
C SER A 40 52.57 -23.52 37.70
N GLU A 41 51.39 -23.68 37.13
CA GLU A 41 51.13 -24.39 35.86
C GLU A 41 51.84 -23.73 34.67
N VAL A 42 52.28 -22.48 34.79
CA VAL A 42 53.02 -21.76 33.73
C VAL A 42 54.27 -22.50 33.28
N TRP A 43 54.87 -23.30 34.15
CA TRP A 43 56.09 -24.05 33.87
C TRP A 43 55.89 -25.22 32.91
N GLU A 44 54.64 -25.62 32.63
CA GLU A 44 54.36 -26.59 31.57
C GLU A 44 54.72 -26.03 30.18
N HIS A 45 54.76 -24.70 30.05
CA HIS A 45 54.95 -23.96 28.80
C HIS A 45 56.35 -23.34 28.62
N PHE A 46 57.24 -23.49 29.60
CA PHE A 46 58.59 -22.92 29.58
C PHE A 46 59.65 -23.93 30.04
N ASP A 47 60.82 -23.92 29.40
CA ASP A 47 62.00 -24.67 29.83
C ASP A 47 62.93 -23.78 30.66
N LYS A 48 63.56 -24.34 31.70
CA LYS A 48 64.52 -23.60 32.54
C LYS A 48 65.94 -23.95 32.14
N GLU A 49 66.74 -22.93 31.87
CA GLU A 49 68.17 -23.06 31.66
C GLU A 49 68.93 -22.27 32.73
N ASP A 50 69.90 -22.92 33.36
CA ASP A 50 70.82 -22.28 34.30
C ASP A 50 72.05 -21.77 33.52
N LEU A 51 72.04 -20.47 33.22
CA LEU A 51 73.18 -19.76 32.65
C LEU A 51 74.01 -19.10 33.76
N PRO A 52 75.32 -18.87 33.57
CA PRO A 52 76.17 -18.16 34.53
C PRO A 52 75.64 -16.76 34.92
N SER A 53 74.82 -16.14 34.06
CA SER A 53 74.15 -14.85 34.27
C SER A 53 72.86 -14.89 35.12
N GLY A 54 72.47 -16.08 35.60
CA GLY A 54 71.21 -16.35 36.32
C GLY A 54 70.25 -17.23 35.53
N MET A 55 69.34 -17.90 36.25
CA MET A 55 68.35 -18.83 35.69
C MET A 55 67.40 -18.11 34.71
N GLN A 56 67.16 -18.72 33.55
CA GLN A 56 66.27 -18.20 32.51
C GLN A 56 65.18 -19.21 32.16
N ALA A 57 63.99 -18.71 31.85
CA ALA A 57 62.83 -19.44 31.38
C ALA A 57 62.63 -19.15 29.90
N ILE A 58 62.70 -20.18 29.05
CA ILE A 58 62.56 -20.09 27.60
C ILE A 58 61.18 -20.60 27.21
N CYS A 59 60.42 -19.81 26.47
CA CYS A 59 59.08 -20.21 26.00
C CYS A 59 59.18 -21.33 24.97
N LYS A 60 58.51 -22.46 25.22
CA LYS A 60 58.50 -23.64 24.31
C LYS A 60 57.94 -23.35 22.92
N TYR A 61 57.16 -22.27 22.76
CA TYR A 61 56.44 -21.96 21.52
C TYR A 61 57.13 -20.90 20.65
N CYS A 62 57.69 -19.85 21.27
CA CYS A 62 58.31 -18.75 20.54
C CYS A 62 59.82 -18.60 20.76
N GLY A 63 60.41 -19.36 21.70
CA GLY A 63 61.85 -19.33 21.99
C GLY A 63 62.34 -18.09 22.74
N MET A 64 61.45 -17.19 23.17
CA MET A 64 61.85 -16.01 23.94
C MET A 64 62.29 -16.39 25.36
N SER A 65 63.45 -15.89 25.78
CA SER A 65 64.05 -16.11 27.10
C SER A 65 63.70 -15.00 28.10
N TYR A 66 63.32 -15.38 29.31
CA TYR A 66 62.97 -14.48 30.41
C TYR A 66 63.77 -14.83 31.65
N LYS A 67 64.32 -13.83 32.37
CA LYS A 67 65.03 -14.09 33.62
C LYS A 67 64.07 -14.62 34.69
N CYS A 68 64.31 -15.79 35.25
CA CYS A 68 63.53 -16.36 36.33
C CYS A 68 64.44 -16.60 37.54
N GLY A 69 64.05 -16.17 38.73
CA GLY A 69 64.91 -16.28 39.91
C GLY A 69 64.05 -16.37 41.15
N ALA A 70 64.27 -17.41 41.95
CA ALA A 70 63.39 -17.83 43.05
C ALA A 70 63.10 -16.74 44.13
N LYS A 71 63.86 -15.63 44.14
CA LYS A 71 63.70 -14.53 45.11
C LYS A 71 63.37 -13.15 44.52
N LYS A 72 63.46 -12.93 43.20
CA LYS A 72 63.28 -11.59 42.59
C LYS A 72 62.25 -11.53 41.46
N ASN A 73 62.05 -12.61 40.72
CA ASN A 73 61.20 -12.59 39.52
C ASN A 73 60.07 -13.61 39.67
N GLY A 74 58.84 -13.12 39.82
CA GLY A 74 57.63 -13.95 39.90
C GLY A 74 57.19 -14.51 38.55
N THR A 75 56.27 -15.48 38.56
CA THR A 75 55.74 -16.17 37.35
C THR A 75 54.78 -15.31 36.52
N SER A 76 54.41 -14.12 36.99
CA SER A 76 53.46 -13.21 36.32
C SER A 76 53.92 -12.76 34.93
N VAL A 77 55.22 -12.56 34.73
CA VAL A 77 55.80 -12.16 33.43
C VAL A 77 55.67 -13.29 32.40
N LEU A 78 55.80 -14.54 32.86
CA LEU A 78 55.66 -15.72 32.01
C LEU A 78 54.20 -15.93 31.58
N TRP A 79 53.23 -15.71 32.46
CA TRP A 79 51.80 -15.70 32.13
C TRP A 79 51.41 -14.56 31.18
N ALA A 80 51.93 -13.35 31.42
CA ALA A 80 51.73 -12.20 30.54
C ALA A 80 52.30 -12.46 29.13
N HIS A 81 53.37 -13.23 29.05
CA HIS A 81 53.91 -13.69 27.78
C HIS A 81 53.00 -14.72 27.10
N ILE A 82 52.59 -15.81 27.76
CA ILE A 82 51.73 -16.85 27.16
C ILE A 82 50.45 -16.26 26.58
N SER A 83 49.79 -15.37 27.32
CA SER A 83 48.57 -14.70 26.89
C SER A 83 48.75 -13.78 25.67
N ARG A 84 49.98 -13.47 25.27
CA ARG A 84 50.30 -12.62 24.10
C ARG A 84 51.17 -13.33 23.06
N CYS A 85 51.63 -14.55 23.35
CA CYS A 85 52.49 -15.32 22.48
C CYS A 85 51.71 -15.76 21.25
N ARG A 86 52.05 -15.20 20.08
CA ARG A 86 51.36 -15.49 18.80
C ARG A 86 51.56 -16.92 18.30
N LYS A 87 52.59 -17.62 18.78
CA LYS A 87 52.90 -19.02 18.44
C LYS A 87 52.32 -20.02 19.45
N TYR A 88 51.64 -19.56 20.50
CA TYR A 88 50.98 -20.44 21.46
C TYR A 88 49.69 -21.00 20.84
N PRO A 89 49.49 -22.32 20.74
CA PRO A 89 48.37 -22.93 20.00
C PRO A 89 46.97 -22.49 20.46
N PHE A 90 46.82 -22.12 21.73
CA PHE A 90 45.55 -21.65 22.30
C PHE A 90 45.34 -20.13 22.19
N ASN A 91 46.35 -19.41 21.69
CA ASN A 91 46.26 -17.99 21.39
C ASN A 91 46.14 -17.81 19.87
N THR A 92 45.05 -18.35 19.33
CA THR A 92 44.67 -18.09 17.95
C THR A 92 44.54 -16.57 17.76
N PRO A 93 44.96 -16.02 16.61
CA PRO A 93 44.64 -14.64 16.30
C PRO A 93 43.13 -14.53 16.40
N LYS A 94 42.62 -13.76 17.37
CA LYS A 94 41.26 -13.25 17.28
C LYS A 94 41.20 -12.55 15.94
N ASP A 95 40.50 -13.16 14.98
CA ASP A 95 40.10 -12.49 13.75
C ASP A 95 39.71 -11.06 14.11
N SER A 96 40.25 -10.13 13.34
CA SER A 96 39.93 -8.71 13.38
C SER A 96 38.42 -8.50 13.14
N LYS A 97 37.59 -8.74 14.15
CA LYS A 97 36.26 -8.14 14.24
C LYS A 97 36.47 -6.72 14.71
N GLN A 98 36.96 -5.86 13.81
CA GLN A 98 36.82 -4.43 13.99
C GLN A 98 35.32 -4.16 14.05
N SER A 99 34.81 -3.82 15.23
CA SER A 99 33.42 -3.38 15.37
C SER A 99 33.28 -2.03 14.66
N LEU A 100 32.48 -1.95 13.61
CA LEU A 100 32.12 -0.67 13.02
C LEU A 100 31.37 0.14 14.07
N LEU A 101 31.92 1.29 14.43
CA LEU A 101 31.25 2.26 15.30
C LEU A 101 30.26 3.05 14.45
N SER A 102 28.98 3.03 14.82
CA SER A 102 27.94 3.82 14.17
C SER A 102 27.37 4.85 15.13
N PHE A 103 27.15 6.06 14.63
CA PHE A 103 26.43 7.10 15.35
C PHE A 103 24.93 6.84 15.25
N LYS A 104 24.21 6.90 16.37
CA LYS A 104 22.74 6.93 16.34
C LYS A 104 22.28 8.26 15.75
N SER A 105 21.50 8.23 14.67
CA SER A 105 20.74 9.40 14.24
C SER A 105 19.66 9.70 15.28
N ALA A 106 19.60 10.94 15.75
CA ALA A 106 18.52 11.44 16.59
C ALA A 106 17.21 11.43 15.80
N LYS A 107 16.31 10.50 16.11
CA LYS A 107 14.92 10.48 15.62
C LYS A 107 13.89 10.43 16.76
N GLU A 108 14.25 10.90 17.96
CA GLU A 108 13.28 11.25 19.00
C GLU A 108 13.57 12.64 19.59
N PRO A 109 12.54 13.48 19.83
CA PRO A 109 12.68 14.86 20.29
C PRO A 109 12.84 14.95 21.81
N SER A 110 13.68 14.10 22.39
CA SER A 110 14.09 14.20 23.79
C SER A 110 15.61 14.31 23.83
N GLY A 111 16.08 15.51 24.19
CA GLY A 111 17.50 15.86 24.20
C GLY A 111 18.33 14.82 24.94
N GLY A 112 19.18 14.12 24.19
CA GLY A 112 20.09 13.10 24.69
C GLY A 112 21.24 12.93 23.72
N THR A 113 22.45 13.07 24.24
CA THR A 113 23.75 13.01 23.55
C THR A 113 23.88 11.81 22.61
N SER A 114 24.46 12.05 21.43
CA SER A 114 24.76 11.04 20.40
C SER A 114 25.68 9.93 20.94
N GLY A 115 25.08 8.85 21.44
CA GLY A 115 25.83 7.68 21.89
C GLY A 115 26.40 6.89 20.70
N LEU A 116 27.71 6.62 20.73
CA LEU A 116 28.38 5.63 19.88
C LEU A 116 27.78 4.24 20.13
N THR A 117 27.40 3.54 19.07
CA THR A 117 26.90 2.16 19.17
C THR A 117 27.71 1.20 18.32
N TYR A 118 27.87 -0.04 18.82
CA TYR A 118 28.57 -1.12 18.12
C TYR A 118 27.65 -1.71 17.04
N HIS A 119 28.03 -1.63 15.77
CA HIS A 119 27.31 -2.31 14.69
C HIS A 119 27.73 -3.78 14.63
N LYS A 120 26.89 -4.65 15.20
CA LYS A 120 27.01 -6.11 15.06
C LYS A 120 26.11 -6.57 13.91
N PHE A 121 26.63 -7.40 13.01
CA PHE A 121 25.81 -8.06 12.00
C PHE A 121 24.66 -8.82 12.66
N ASP A 122 23.44 -8.41 12.32
CA ASP A 122 22.21 -9.08 12.72
C ASP A 122 21.34 -9.26 11.47
N ALA A 123 21.30 -10.49 10.97
CA ALA A 123 20.47 -10.85 9.82
C ALA A 123 18.98 -10.57 10.07
N GLY A 124 18.51 -10.62 11.34
CA GLY A 124 17.14 -10.31 11.70
C GLY A 124 16.78 -8.85 11.47
N SER A 125 17.67 -7.93 11.89
CA SER A 125 17.49 -6.48 11.66
C SER A 125 17.50 -6.13 10.17
N ILE A 126 18.37 -6.76 9.37
CA ILE A 126 18.39 -6.57 7.91
C ILE A 126 17.09 -7.09 7.27
N ARG A 127 16.57 -8.25 7.70
CA ARG A 127 15.29 -8.77 7.20
C ARG A 127 14.09 -7.89 7.54
N LYS A 128 14.08 -7.29 8.74
CA LYS A 128 13.06 -6.31 9.11
C LYS A 128 13.15 -5.04 8.26
N ALA A 129 14.36 -4.54 8.00
CA ALA A 129 14.58 -3.40 7.11
C ALA A 129 14.16 -3.72 5.66
N LEU A 130 14.45 -4.93 5.19
CA LEU A 130 14.01 -5.42 3.87
C LEU A 130 12.48 -5.49 3.77
N SER A 131 11.82 -6.02 4.80
CA SER A 131 10.35 -6.07 4.85
C SER A 131 9.74 -4.68 4.88
N PHE A 132 10.35 -3.75 5.62
CA PHE A 132 9.96 -2.34 5.66
C PHE A 132 10.06 -1.68 4.29
N MET A 133 11.19 -1.86 3.60
CA MET A 133 11.40 -1.35 2.24
C MET A 133 10.35 -1.91 1.27
N VAL A 134 10.11 -3.22 1.30
CA VAL A 134 9.11 -3.86 0.44
C VAL A 134 7.70 -3.31 0.69
N ILE A 135 7.34 -3.01 1.94
CA ILE A 135 6.03 -2.46 2.29
C ILE A 135 5.92 -0.98 1.90
N VAL A 136 6.93 -0.17 2.21
CA VAL A 136 6.89 1.29 2.01
C VAL A 136 7.05 1.68 0.55
N ASP A 137 7.93 0.99 -0.17
CA ASP A 137 8.20 1.25 -1.58
C ASP A 137 7.28 0.43 -2.51
N GLU A 138 6.29 -0.28 -1.94
CA GLU A 138 5.30 -1.09 -2.64
C GLU A 138 5.91 -2.09 -3.64
N LEU A 139 7.06 -2.67 -3.27
CA LEU A 139 7.81 -3.56 -4.17
C LEU A 139 7.19 -4.96 -4.23
N PRO A 140 7.20 -5.62 -5.40
CA PRO A 140 6.81 -7.02 -5.49
C PRO A 140 7.71 -7.90 -4.62
N PHE A 141 7.16 -8.92 -3.94
CA PHE A 141 8.00 -9.84 -3.13
C PHE A 141 9.10 -10.54 -3.92
N LYS A 142 8.95 -10.68 -5.25
CA LYS A 142 9.96 -11.25 -6.16
C LYS A 142 11.18 -10.33 -6.32
N PHE A 143 11.08 -9.05 -5.97
CA PHE A 143 12.17 -8.07 -6.07
C PHE A 143 13.49 -8.57 -5.47
N VAL A 144 13.42 -9.26 -4.31
CA VAL A 144 14.59 -9.77 -3.61
C VAL A 144 15.32 -10.92 -4.34
N GLU A 145 14.66 -11.52 -5.34
CA GLU A 145 15.24 -12.55 -6.19
C GLU A 145 15.95 -11.98 -7.41
N GLY A 146 15.82 -10.68 -7.68
CA GLY A 146 16.50 -10.00 -8.77
C GLY A 146 18.03 -10.03 -8.61
N ILE A 147 18.73 -10.33 -9.71
CA ILE A 147 20.20 -10.46 -9.73
C ILE A 147 20.87 -9.16 -9.25
N GLY A 148 20.37 -8.00 -9.68
CA GLY A 148 20.88 -6.69 -9.26
C GLY A 148 20.77 -6.46 -7.76
N PHE A 149 19.62 -6.77 -7.15
CA PHE A 149 19.43 -6.62 -5.71
C PHE A 149 20.32 -7.57 -4.90
N ARG A 150 20.46 -8.82 -5.35
CA ARG A 150 21.35 -9.80 -4.70
C ARG A 150 22.82 -9.39 -4.78
N HIS A 151 23.25 -8.87 -5.94
CA HIS A 151 24.58 -8.32 -6.10
C HIS A 151 24.81 -7.12 -5.17
N PHE A 152 23.86 -6.19 -5.12
CA PHE A 152 23.89 -5.03 -4.22
C PHE A 152 24.01 -5.46 -2.74
N CYS A 153 23.17 -6.39 -2.28
CA CYS A 153 23.26 -6.92 -0.92
C CYS A 153 24.60 -7.63 -0.65
N GLY A 154 25.12 -8.37 -1.63
CA GLY A 154 26.42 -9.05 -1.52
C GLY A 154 27.60 -8.09 -1.42
N VAL A 155 27.51 -6.90 -2.02
CA VAL A 155 28.52 -5.84 -1.88
C VAL A 155 28.43 -5.14 -0.51
N ILE A 156 27.21 -4.87 -0.04
CA ILE A 156 26.99 -4.17 1.24
C ILE A 156 27.30 -5.05 2.44
N GLU A 157 26.82 -6.28 2.43
CA GLU A 157 27.01 -7.24 3.52
C GLU A 157 27.08 -8.66 2.95
N PRO A 158 28.29 -9.14 2.62
CA PRO A 158 28.49 -10.47 2.03
C PRO A 158 27.96 -11.62 2.90
N ARG A 159 27.83 -11.41 4.22
CA ARG A 159 27.30 -12.43 5.15
C ARG A 159 25.78 -12.52 5.13
N PHE A 160 25.09 -11.54 4.55
CA PHE A 160 23.64 -11.53 4.47
C PHE A 160 23.17 -12.42 3.33
N ASN A 161 22.61 -13.58 3.67
CA ASN A 161 21.93 -14.40 2.67
C ASN A 161 20.55 -13.82 2.36
N VAL A 162 20.34 -13.38 1.12
CA VAL A 162 19.09 -12.74 0.70
C VAL A 162 17.94 -13.76 0.75
N PRO A 163 16.85 -13.46 1.47
CA PRO A 163 15.71 -14.37 1.61
C PRO A 163 14.95 -14.57 0.29
N SER A 164 14.20 -15.67 0.18
CA SER A 164 13.30 -15.92 -0.95
C SER A 164 12.06 -15.02 -0.91
N ARG A 165 11.33 -14.90 -2.03
CA ARG A 165 10.05 -14.16 -2.07
C ARG A 165 9.04 -14.67 -1.03
N ILE A 166 9.05 -15.98 -0.76
CA ILE A 166 8.14 -16.62 0.21
C ILE A 166 8.52 -16.19 1.63
N THR A 167 9.81 -16.18 1.90
CA THR A 167 10.35 -15.76 3.20
C THR A 167 10.06 -14.29 3.46
N VAL A 168 10.25 -13.41 2.48
CA VAL A 168 9.91 -11.98 2.60
C VAL A 168 8.41 -11.78 2.79
N ALA A 169 7.57 -12.50 2.04
CA ALA A 169 6.12 -12.44 2.23
C ALA A 169 5.71 -12.86 3.66
N LYS A 170 6.35 -13.89 4.22
CA LYS A 170 6.16 -14.28 5.63
C LYS A 170 6.62 -13.18 6.59
N ASP A 171 7.77 -12.56 6.35
CA ASP A 171 8.30 -11.49 7.21
C ASP A 171 7.41 -10.24 7.20
N CYS A 172 6.90 -9.86 6.03
CA CYS A 172 5.90 -8.80 5.89
C CYS A 172 4.61 -9.16 6.65
N PHE A 173 4.17 -10.41 6.59
CA PHE A 173 3.00 -10.88 7.34
C PHE A 173 3.24 -10.90 8.86
N GLU A 174 4.41 -11.32 9.33
CA GLU A 174 4.81 -11.24 10.74
C GLU A 174 4.87 -9.78 11.24
N THR A 175 5.35 -8.87 10.39
CA THR A 175 5.34 -7.43 10.65
C THR A 175 3.89 -6.95 10.80
N TYR A 176 2.99 -7.34 9.89
CA TYR A 176 1.56 -7.06 10.01
C TYR A 176 0.96 -7.59 11.32
N LEU A 177 1.24 -8.85 11.71
CA LEU A 177 0.73 -9.42 12.96
C LEU A 177 1.24 -8.67 14.19
N THR A 178 2.49 -8.20 14.14
CA THR A 178 3.11 -7.41 15.21
C THR A 178 2.45 -6.04 15.32
N GLU A 179 2.29 -5.32 14.21
CA GLU A 179 1.63 -4.02 14.17
C GLU A 179 0.13 -4.12 14.49
N LYS A 180 -0.56 -5.18 14.04
CA LYS A 180 -1.94 -5.50 14.41
C LYS A 180 -2.08 -5.61 15.93
N ARG A 181 -1.16 -6.31 16.60
CA ARG A 181 -1.18 -6.44 18.07
C ARG A 181 -0.95 -5.09 18.76
N LYS A 182 -0.02 -4.26 18.26
CA LYS A 182 0.20 -2.90 18.77
C LYS A 182 -1.06 -2.05 18.61
N LEU A 183 -1.69 -2.07 17.44
CA LEU A 183 -2.91 -1.31 17.17
C LEU A 183 -4.09 -1.81 18.02
N LYS A 184 -4.25 -3.12 18.22
CA LYS A 184 -5.24 -3.68 19.17
C LYS A 184 -5.01 -3.12 20.58
N ASN A 185 -3.77 -3.00 21.04
CA ASN A 185 -3.48 -2.40 22.35
C ASN A 185 -3.82 -0.90 22.41
N VAL A 186 -3.60 -0.15 21.33
CA VAL A 186 -4.00 1.26 21.23
C VAL A 186 -5.52 1.38 21.30
N LEU A 187 -6.24 0.58 20.52
CA LEU A 187 -7.71 0.57 20.50
C LEU A 187 -8.31 0.16 21.85
N LYS A 188 -7.73 -0.83 22.54
CA LYS A 188 -8.16 -1.22 23.89
C LYS A 188 -7.96 -0.15 24.95
N ARG A 189 -6.91 0.68 24.81
CA ARG A 189 -6.63 1.81 25.71
C ARG A 189 -7.44 3.06 25.35
N CYS A 190 -8.08 3.05 24.18
CA CYS A 190 -8.88 4.15 23.71
C CYS A 190 -10.28 3.99 24.29
N ASN A 191 -10.65 4.87 25.22
CA ASN A 191 -11.99 4.87 25.80
C ASN A 191 -13.02 5.56 24.89
N SER A 192 -12.58 6.10 23.74
CA SER A 192 -13.49 6.69 22.77
C SER A 192 -14.18 5.62 21.93
N ARG A 193 -15.36 5.97 21.41
CA ARG A 193 -16.04 5.11 20.44
C ARG A 193 -15.39 5.20 19.08
N VAL A 194 -15.55 4.15 18.30
CA VAL A 194 -14.99 4.07 16.95
C VAL A 194 -16.10 4.19 15.91
N SER A 195 -15.77 4.79 14.77
CA SER A 195 -16.63 4.86 13.60
C SER A 195 -16.04 3.98 12.50
N LEU A 196 -16.90 3.33 11.72
CA LEU A 196 -16.48 2.42 10.66
C LEU A 196 -16.89 3.00 9.30
N THR A 197 -16.06 2.78 8.29
CA THR A 197 -16.44 2.94 6.88
C THR A 197 -16.19 1.62 6.18
N THR A 198 -17.17 1.13 5.43
CA THR A 198 -17.02 -0.09 4.63
C THR A 198 -17.31 0.19 3.17
N ASP A 199 -16.49 -0.40 2.31
CA ASP A 199 -16.68 -0.36 0.87
C ASP A 199 -16.67 -1.80 0.33
N THR A 200 -17.58 -2.09 -0.58
CA THR A 200 -17.75 -3.40 -1.21
C THR A 200 -17.79 -3.24 -2.71
N TRP A 201 -16.88 -3.91 -3.41
CA TRP A 201 -16.83 -3.85 -4.87
C TRP A 201 -16.51 -5.21 -5.48
N THR A 202 -16.96 -5.40 -6.71
CA THR A 202 -16.60 -6.54 -7.53
C THR A 202 -15.34 -6.19 -8.33
N SER A 203 -14.27 -6.93 -8.09
CA SER A 203 -13.04 -6.81 -8.89
C SER A 203 -13.25 -7.27 -10.33
N ILE A 204 -12.34 -6.91 -11.22
CA ILE A 204 -12.32 -7.39 -12.61
C ILE A 204 -12.23 -8.93 -12.73
N GLN A 205 -11.78 -9.61 -11.67
CA GLN A 205 -11.73 -11.07 -11.56
C GLN A 205 -13.08 -11.69 -11.15
N GLN A 206 -14.14 -10.87 -11.03
CA GLN A 206 -15.44 -11.27 -10.52
C GLN A 206 -15.39 -11.76 -9.06
N ILE A 207 -14.38 -11.31 -8.31
CA ILE A 207 -14.27 -11.55 -6.87
C ILE A 207 -14.76 -10.30 -6.14
N ASN A 208 -15.69 -10.48 -5.21
CA ASN A 208 -16.19 -9.41 -4.38
C ASN A 208 -15.25 -9.19 -3.22
N TYR A 209 -14.84 -7.95 -2.99
CA TYR A 209 -14.00 -7.56 -1.87
C TYR A 209 -14.80 -6.65 -0.94
N MET A 210 -14.47 -6.73 0.35
CA MET A 210 -14.90 -5.80 1.37
C MET A 210 -13.67 -5.22 2.06
N CYS A 211 -13.62 -3.89 2.15
CA CYS A 211 -12.64 -3.18 2.95
C CYS A 211 -13.34 -2.54 4.14
N LEU A 212 -12.92 -2.91 5.36
CA LEU A 212 -13.42 -2.32 6.59
C LEU A 212 -12.34 -1.44 7.20
N THR A 213 -12.66 -0.15 7.35
CA THR A 213 -11.76 0.86 7.92
C THR A 213 -12.36 1.41 9.20
N VAL A 214 -11.51 1.56 10.22
CA VAL A 214 -11.86 2.19 11.50
C VAL A 214 -11.33 3.62 11.54
N HIS A 215 -12.13 4.50 12.12
CA HIS A 215 -11.82 5.89 12.40
C HIS A 215 -12.02 6.13 13.89
N PHE A 216 -11.02 6.71 14.55
CA PHE A 216 -11.08 7.00 15.97
C PHE A 216 -10.20 8.20 16.33
N ILE A 217 -10.53 8.85 17.43
CA ILE A 217 -9.73 9.93 18.01
C ILE A 217 -8.95 9.34 19.19
N ASP A 218 -7.62 9.49 19.16
CA ASP A 218 -6.77 9.02 20.24
C ASP A 218 -6.76 9.96 21.46
N ASN A 219 -6.07 9.54 22.51
CA ASN A 219 -5.97 10.33 23.74
C ASN A 219 -5.26 11.67 23.54
N ASN A 220 -4.55 11.89 22.42
CA ASN A 220 -3.86 13.14 22.10
C ASN A 220 -4.71 14.08 21.23
N TRP A 221 -6.00 13.74 21.01
CA TRP A 221 -6.92 14.43 20.11
C TRP A 221 -6.47 14.37 18.65
N LYS A 222 -5.79 13.30 18.25
CA LYS A 222 -5.43 13.06 16.86
C LYS A 222 -6.41 12.08 16.22
N LEU A 223 -6.95 12.47 15.06
CA LEU A 223 -7.77 11.59 14.24
C LEU A 223 -6.89 10.51 13.59
N HIS A 224 -7.32 9.25 13.67
CA HIS A 224 -6.68 8.11 13.03
C HIS A 224 -7.65 7.36 12.14
N LYS A 225 -7.21 7.07 10.93
CA LYS A 225 -7.82 6.13 9.98
C LYS A 225 -6.95 4.89 9.86
N ARG A 226 -7.50 3.69 10.07
CA ARG A 226 -6.78 2.41 9.92
C ARG A 226 -7.65 1.36 9.25
N ILE A 227 -7.09 0.63 8.28
CA ILE A 227 -7.78 -0.51 7.66
C ILE A 227 -7.71 -1.69 8.63
N LEU A 228 -8.87 -2.20 9.04
CA LEU A 228 -8.98 -3.36 9.93
C LEU A 228 -8.94 -4.67 9.14
N ASN A 229 -9.63 -4.68 8.01
CA ASN A 229 -9.77 -5.88 7.20
C ASN A 229 -9.93 -5.53 5.72
N PHE A 230 -9.32 -6.35 4.87
CA PHE A 230 -9.50 -6.35 3.43
C PHE A 230 -9.65 -7.81 3.02
N CYS A 231 -10.88 -8.25 2.75
CA CYS A 231 -11.18 -9.65 2.53
C CYS A 231 -12.11 -9.88 1.34
N PRO A 232 -11.98 -11.03 0.65
CA PRO A 232 -12.98 -11.45 -0.31
C PRO A 232 -14.27 -11.89 0.43
N ILE A 233 -15.42 -11.55 -0.12
CA ILE A 233 -16.74 -11.98 0.37
C ILE A 233 -17.41 -12.86 -0.68
N SER A 234 -18.06 -13.94 -0.26
CA SER A 234 -18.69 -14.90 -1.17
C SER A 234 -20.07 -14.44 -1.68
N SER A 235 -20.66 -13.43 -1.04
CA SER A 235 -22.06 -13.04 -1.23
C SER A 235 -22.24 -11.54 -1.01
N HIS A 236 -23.09 -10.92 -1.84
CA HIS A 236 -23.55 -9.51 -1.68
C HIS A 236 -24.81 -9.38 -0.82
N LYS A 237 -25.26 -10.48 -0.19
CA LYS A 237 -26.41 -10.42 0.72
C LYS A 237 -26.03 -9.64 1.97
N GLY A 238 -26.89 -8.72 2.39
CA GLY A 238 -26.63 -7.86 3.54
C GLY A 238 -26.31 -8.60 4.83
N ASP A 239 -26.98 -9.72 5.11
CA ASP A 239 -26.69 -10.53 6.30
C ASP A 239 -25.27 -11.12 6.29
N ASP A 240 -24.74 -11.48 5.12
CA ASP A 240 -23.38 -12.03 5.01
C ASP A 240 -22.33 -10.94 5.19
N ILE A 241 -22.58 -9.74 4.65
CA ILE A 241 -21.77 -8.54 4.89
C ILE A 241 -21.77 -8.22 6.40
N GLY A 242 -22.95 -8.22 7.04
CA GLY A 242 -23.08 -7.98 8.48
C GLY A 242 -22.31 -8.99 9.34
N LYS A 243 -22.35 -10.29 8.99
CA LYS A 243 -21.58 -11.33 9.69
C LYS A 243 -20.06 -11.15 9.54
N GLU A 244 -19.57 -10.77 8.36
CA GLU A 244 -18.13 -10.53 8.18
C GLU A 244 -17.66 -9.27 8.92
N ILE A 245 -18.50 -8.23 9.01
CA ILE A 245 -18.24 -7.07 9.89
C ILE A 245 -18.21 -7.51 11.36
N GLU A 246 -19.20 -8.26 11.84
CA GLU A 246 -19.24 -8.78 13.21
C GLU A 246 -17.98 -9.58 13.55
N LYS A 247 -17.63 -10.56 12.70
CA LYS A 247 -16.45 -11.40 12.85
C LYS A 247 -15.16 -10.57 12.92
N CYS A 248 -15.04 -9.55 12.08
CA CYS A 248 -13.91 -8.63 12.15
C CYS A 248 -13.87 -7.89 13.49
N LEU A 249 -14.98 -7.29 13.91
CA LEU A 249 -15.04 -6.55 15.17
C LEU A 249 -14.70 -7.41 16.39
N LEU A 250 -15.19 -8.65 16.42
CA LEU A 250 -14.85 -9.62 17.47
C LEU A 250 -13.36 -9.99 17.48
N ASP A 251 -12.73 -10.23 16.33
CA ASP A 251 -11.27 -10.45 16.26
C ASP A 251 -10.52 -9.24 16.82
N TRP A 252 -10.93 -8.03 16.47
CA TRP A 252 -10.31 -6.80 16.96
C TRP A 252 -10.65 -6.44 18.42
N GLY A 253 -11.64 -7.09 19.03
CA GLY A 253 -12.13 -6.78 20.38
C GLY A 253 -12.82 -5.41 20.44
N LEU A 254 -13.51 -5.03 19.37
CA LEU A 254 -14.17 -3.73 19.22
C LEU A 254 -15.68 -3.87 19.36
N GLU A 255 -16.21 -3.44 20.50
CA GLU A 255 -17.66 -3.47 20.76
C GLU A 255 -18.26 -2.05 20.77
N ASN A 256 -17.43 -1.02 20.94
CA ASN A 256 -17.84 0.37 21.12
C ASN A 256 -17.98 1.12 19.78
N VAL A 257 -18.84 0.63 18.89
CA VAL A 257 -19.09 1.27 17.58
C VAL A 257 -20.13 2.38 17.71
N MET A 258 -19.83 3.56 17.18
CA MET A 258 -20.75 4.71 17.12
C MET A 258 -21.59 4.68 15.84
N CYS A 259 -20.93 4.66 14.68
CA CYS A 259 -21.58 4.64 13.38
C CYS A 259 -20.82 3.76 12.38
N ILE A 260 -21.54 3.30 11.37
CA ILE A 260 -21.04 2.56 10.22
C ILE A 260 -21.50 3.30 8.97
N THR A 261 -20.53 3.78 8.20
CA THR A 261 -20.77 4.45 6.93
C THR A 261 -20.67 3.45 5.79
N VAL A 262 -21.73 3.36 5.02
CA VAL A 262 -21.92 2.41 3.89
C VAL A 262 -22.39 3.17 2.66
N ASP A 263 -22.18 2.63 1.47
CA ASP A 263 -22.83 3.13 0.26
C ASP A 263 -24.36 2.89 0.29
N ASN A 264 -25.07 3.41 -0.70
CA ASN A 264 -26.54 3.36 -0.73
C ASN A 264 -27.12 2.09 -1.36
N ALA A 265 -26.36 1.00 -1.47
CA ALA A 265 -26.90 -0.28 -1.89
C ALA A 265 -27.92 -0.79 -0.85
N SER A 266 -29.06 -1.32 -1.33
CA SER A 266 -30.13 -1.82 -0.46
C SER A 266 -29.70 -3.00 0.43
N SER A 267 -28.71 -3.78 -0.01
CA SER A 267 -28.08 -4.83 0.80
C SER A 267 -27.51 -4.30 2.11
N ASN A 268 -27.02 -3.05 2.12
CA ASN A 268 -26.42 -2.46 3.31
C ASN A 268 -27.47 -2.11 4.37
N ASP A 269 -28.72 -1.81 3.99
CA ASP A 269 -29.80 -1.60 4.97
C ASP A 269 -30.01 -2.88 5.80
N THR A 270 -29.97 -4.06 5.17
CA THR A 270 -30.03 -5.36 5.86
C THR A 270 -28.78 -5.61 6.71
N ALA A 271 -27.58 -5.30 6.19
CA ALA A 271 -26.33 -5.46 6.93
C ALA A 271 -26.30 -4.61 8.21
N ILE A 272 -26.76 -3.35 8.13
CA ILE A 272 -26.85 -2.46 9.28
C ILE A 272 -27.95 -2.92 10.25
N GLY A 273 -29.07 -3.43 9.75
CA GLY A 273 -30.10 -4.06 10.59
C GLY A 273 -29.55 -5.25 11.39
N TYR A 274 -28.70 -6.08 10.77
CA TYR A 274 -27.96 -7.15 11.44
C TYR A 274 -27.03 -6.59 12.53
N MET A 275 -26.18 -5.63 12.19
CA MET A 275 -25.22 -5.03 13.13
C MET A 275 -25.91 -4.34 14.30
N ARG A 276 -27.03 -3.66 14.07
CA ARG A 276 -27.83 -3.01 15.12
C ARG A 276 -28.30 -4.02 16.16
N ARG A 277 -28.78 -5.19 15.74
CA ARG A 277 -29.19 -6.26 16.67
C ARG A 277 -28.02 -6.78 17.50
N LYS A 278 -26.84 -6.96 16.89
CA LYS A 278 -25.64 -7.46 17.58
C LYS A 278 -25.06 -6.46 18.57
N ILE A 279 -24.86 -5.21 18.16
CA ILE A 279 -24.34 -4.14 19.02
C ILE A 279 -25.27 -3.88 20.22
N ASN A 280 -26.59 -3.91 20.00
CA ASN A 280 -27.55 -3.82 21.10
C ASN A 280 -27.49 -5.04 22.02
N GLY A 281 -27.25 -6.23 21.48
CA GLY A 281 -26.99 -7.45 22.26
C GLY A 281 -25.72 -7.38 23.11
N TRP A 282 -24.67 -6.71 22.62
CA TRP A 282 -23.45 -6.42 23.36
C TRP A 282 -23.64 -5.36 24.46
N LYS A 283 -24.80 -4.71 24.53
CA LYS A 283 -25.11 -3.60 25.45
C LYS A 283 -24.18 -2.40 25.32
N THR A 284 -23.53 -2.25 24.18
CA THR A 284 -22.64 -1.12 23.87
C THR A 284 -23.28 -0.09 22.94
N GLY A 285 -24.46 -0.36 22.38
CA GLY A 285 -25.13 0.50 21.41
C GLY A 285 -25.63 1.82 22.00
N VAL A 286 -25.11 2.95 21.49
CA VAL A 286 -25.56 4.30 21.85
C VAL A 286 -27.00 4.50 21.40
N LEU A 287 -27.89 4.84 22.33
CA LEU A 287 -29.31 5.06 22.08
C LEU A 287 -29.93 3.92 21.22
N LYS A 288 -29.59 2.68 21.55
CA LYS A 288 -30.06 1.45 20.85
C LYS A 288 -29.69 1.42 19.35
N GLY A 289 -28.60 2.09 18.95
CA GLY A 289 -28.12 2.13 17.57
C GLY A 289 -28.92 3.05 16.65
N ARG A 290 -29.58 4.08 17.22
CA ARG A 290 -30.33 5.12 16.46
C ARG A 290 -29.46 5.75 15.37
N PHE A 291 -28.20 6.04 15.67
CA PHE A 291 -27.27 6.70 14.74
C PHE A 291 -26.30 5.76 14.03
N LEU A 292 -26.53 4.44 14.11
CA LEU A 292 -25.57 3.45 13.60
C LEU A 292 -25.40 3.52 12.09
N HIS A 293 -26.47 3.83 11.34
CA HIS A 293 -26.43 3.90 9.88
C HIS A 293 -26.03 5.31 9.43
N MET A 294 -24.87 5.44 8.80
CA MET A 294 -24.50 6.64 8.05
C MET A 294 -24.44 6.31 6.55
N ARG A 295 -25.13 7.06 5.71
CA ARG A 295 -25.06 6.89 4.26
C ARG A 295 -23.86 7.67 3.72
N CYS A 296 -23.13 7.09 2.77
CA CYS A 296 -21.99 7.74 2.16
C CYS A 296 -22.42 8.94 1.31
N VAL A 297 -22.09 10.16 1.79
CA VAL A 297 -22.42 11.42 1.10
C VAL A 297 -21.79 11.50 -0.29
N ALA A 298 -20.50 11.18 -0.42
CA ALA A 298 -19.82 11.17 -1.71
C ALA A 298 -20.53 10.26 -2.74
N HIS A 299 -21.08 9.13 -2.28
CA HIS A 299 -21.87 8.25 -3.13
C HIS A 299 -23.24 8.86 -3.48
N ILE A 300 -23.93 9.52 -2.55
CA ILE A 300 -25.18 10.23 -2.84
C ILE A 300 -24.95 11.33 -3.87
N VAL A 301 -23.92 12.17 -3.67
CA VAL A 301 -23.54 13.23 -4.61
C VAL A 301 -23.25 12.63 -5.99
N ASN A 302 -22.53 11.50 -6.04
CA ASN A 302 -22.32 10.79 -7.29
C ASN A 302 -23.62 10.36 -7.96
N LEU A 303 -24.60 9.88 -7.20
CA LEU A 303 -25.92 9.54 -7.74
C LEU A 303 -26.70 10.77 -8.22
N VAL A 304 -26.64 11.89 -7.49
CA VAL A 304 -27.31 13.15 -7.85
C VAL A 304 -26.76 13.70 -9.16
N VAL A 305 -25.46 13.94 -9.23
CA VAL A 305 -24.80 14.51 -10.42
C VAL A 305 -24.91 13.58 -11.62
N SER A 306 -24.73 12.27 -11.43
CA SER A 306 -24.85 11.32 -12.55
C SER A 306 -26.26 11.20 -13.10
N ASP A 307 -27.30 11.51 -12.31
CA ASP A 307 -28.68 11.55 -12.81
C ASP A 307 -28.94 12.84 -13.61
N GLY A 308 -28.40 13.96 -13.14
CA GLY A 308 -28.42 15.23 -13.86
C GLY A 308 -27.72 15.13 -15.22
N LEU A 309 -26.51 14.57 -15.27
CA LEU A 309 -25.73 14.44 -16.51
C LEU A 309 -26.38 13.55 -17.59
N LYS A 310 -27.49 12.86 -17.30
CA LYS A 310 -28.26 12.14 -18.32
C LYS A 310 -29.03 13.07 -19.26
N THR A 311 -29.36 14.30 -18.84
CA THR A 311 -30.03 15.28 -19.71
C THR A 311 -29.05 16.06 -20.57
N VAL A 312 -27.92 16.49 -19.98
CA VAL A 312 -26.89 17.25 -20.69
C VAL A 312 -25.95 16.29 -21.42
N ASN A 313 -26.34 15.88 -22.62
CA ASN A 313 -25.69 14.74 -23.27
C ASN A 313 -24.98 15.07 -24.58
N GLU A 314 -25.43 16.03 -25.37
CA GLU A 314 -24.93 16.20 -26.74
C GLU A 314 -23.50 16.76 -26.77
N SER A 315 -23.28 17.95 -26.21
CA SER A 315 -21.96 18.60 -26.19
C SER A 315 -20.93 17.80 -25.40
N VAL A 316 -21.33 17.21 -24.27
CA VAL A 316 -20.46 16.32 -23.46
C VAL A 316 -20.08 15.06 -24.25
N GLN A 317 -21.00 14.47 -25.02
CA GLN A 317 -20.68 13.32 -25.88
C GLN A 317 -19.74 13.70 -27.02
N ARG A 318 -19.95 14.85 -27.68
CA ARG A 318 -19.07 15.33 -28.75
C ARG A 318 -17.65 15.53 -28.24
N VAL A 319 -17.46 16.22 -27.10
CA VAL A 319 -16.14 16.39 -26.48
C VAL A 319 -15.55 15.05 -26.05
N ARG A 320 -16.34 14.16 -25.45
CA ARG A 320 -15.89 12.80 -25.09
C ARG A 320 -15.39 12.01 -26.30
N HIS A 321 -16.08 12.12 -27.44
CA HIS A 321 -15.72 11.42 -28.67
C HIS A 321 -14.45 12.01 -29.28
N ALA A 322 -14.30 13.34 -29.29
CA ALA A 322 -13.06 14.02 -29.67
C ALA A 322 -11.86 13.53 -28.84
N VAL A 323 -12.00 13.52 -27.50
CA VAL A 323 -10.97 13.01 -26.58
C VAL A 323 -10.67 11.53 -26.86
N ARG A 324 -11.70 10.71 -27.05
CA ARG A 324 -11.55 9.28 -27.35
C ARG A 324 -10.77 9.08 -28.66
N PHE A 325 -11.10 9.81 -29.72
CA PHE A 325 -10.44 9.70 -31.02
C PHE A 325 -8.93 9.95 -30.92
N ILE A 326 -8.54 11.02 -30.21
CA ILE A 326 -7.13 11.40 -30.03
C ILE A 326 -6.40 10.36 -29.19
N LYS A 327 -7.03 9.88 -28.10
CA LYS A 327 -6.43 8.89 -27.20
C LYS A 327 -6.40 7.46 -27.77
N GLN A 328 -7.13 7.19 -28.83
CA GLN A 328 -7.20 5.86 -29.45
C GLN A 328 -5.86 5.43 -30.07
N SER A 329 -4.99 6.37 -30.44
CA SER A 329 -3.69 6.07 -31.06
C SER A 329 -2.59 6.96 -30.50
N PRO A 330 -1.43 6.39 -30.13
CA PRO A 330 -0.26 7.18 -29.76
C PRO A 330 0.14 8.20 -30.84
N ALA A 331 -0.02 7.88 -32.12
CA ALA A 331 0.31 8.78 -33.22
C ALA A 331 -0.64 10.00 -33.29
N ARG A 332 -1.94 9.79 -33.04
CA ARG A 332 -2.94 10.88 -32.95
C ARG A 332 -2.66 11.76 -31.74
N LEU A 333 -2.35 11.15 -30.59
CA LEU A 333 -1.97 11.87 -29.39
C LEU A 333 -0.69 12.71 -29.58
N GLN A 334 0.32 12.20 -30.29
CA GLN A 334 1.53 12.98 -30.60
C GLN A 334 1.23 14.15 -31.55
N ARG A 335 0.39 13.95 -32.57
CA ARG A 335 -0.08 15.05 -33.45
C ARG A 335 -0.84 16.11 -32.67
N PHE A 336 -1.72 15.69 -31.76
CA PHE A 336 -2.42 16.62 -30.88
C PHE A 336 -1.46 17.40 -29.97
N LYS A 337 -0.47 16.73 -29.36
CA LYS A 337 0.58 17.41 -28.58
C LYS A 337 1.35 18.45 -29.40
N LYS A 338 1.57 18.19 -30.70
CA LYS A 338 2.15 19.19 -31.62
C LYS A 338 1.20 20.39 -31.79
N CYS A 339 -0.10 20.15 -31.97
CA CYS A 339 -1.09 21.24 -32.05
C CYS A 339 -1.09 22.12 -30.78
N VAL A 340 -0.99 21.51 -29.60
CA VAL A 340 -0.86 22.23 -28.31
C VAL A 340 0.39 23.13 -28.28
N LEU A 341 1.52 22.63 -28.80
CA LEU A 341 2.76 23.42 -28.89
C LEU A 341 2.64 24.56 -29.92
N ASP A 342 2.01 24.29 -31.06
CA ASP A 342 1.88 25.26 -32.15
C ASP A 342 0.89 26.40 -31.79
N GLU A 343 -0.16 26.09 -31.02
CA GLU A 343 -1.08 27.08 -30.41
C GLU A 343 -0.50 27.75 -29.15
N LYS A 344 0.73 27.37 -28.73
CA LYS A 344 1.43 27.93 -27.55
C LYS A 344 0.62 27.81 -26.25
N ILE A 345 -0.17 26.75 -26.11
CA ILE A 345 -0.99 26.52 -24.92
C ILE A 345 -0.08 26.06 -23.77
N ASN A 346 0.07 26.91 -22.75
CA ASN A 346 0.93 26.64 -21.61
C ASN A 346 0.18 25.93 -20.47
N THR A 347 -0.38 24.74 -20.74
CA THR A 347 -1.01 23.90 -19.71
C THR A 347 -0.19 22.66 -19.40
N LYS A 348 -0.19 22.28 -18.11
CA LYS A 348 0.35 20.99 -17.65
C LYS A 348 -0.70 19.88 -17.65
N LYS A 349 -1.98 20.22 -17.90
CA LYS A 349 -3.09 19.25 -17.90
C LYS A 349 -3.00 18.39 -19.16
N GLY A 350 -3.00 17.07 -18.98
CA GLY A 350 -3.05 16.10 -20.07
C GLY A 350 -4.48 15.67 -20.37
N LEU A 351 -4.77 15.23 -21.61
CA LEU A 351 -6.06 14.62 -21.94
C LEU A 351 -6.30 13.37 -21.10
N CYS A 352 -7.42 13.34 -20.38
CA CYS A 352 -7.98 12.17 -19.72
C CYS A 352 -9.31 11.80 -20.38
N LEU A 353 -9.55 10.50 -20.58
CA LEU A 353 -10.87 10.01 -21.01
C LEU A 353 -11.67 9.72 -19.74
N ASP A 354 -12.94 10.10 -19.73
CA ASP A 354 -13.81 9.86 -18.59
C ASP A 354 -14.18 8.38 -18.42
N VAL A 355 -14.56 8.02 -17.20
CA VAL A 355 -15.25 6.78 -16.87
C VAL A 355 -16.73 7.13 -16.69
N PRO A 356 -17.62 6.79 -17.64
CA PRO A 356 -19.00 7.29 -17.65
C PRO A 356 -19.82 6.99 -16.38
N THR A 357 -19.41 6.01 -15.58
CA THR A 357 -20.05 5.66 -14.30
C THR A 357 -19.58 6.52 -13.12
N ARG A 358 -18.63 7.44 -13.33
CA ARG A 358 -18.05 8.33 -12.30
C ARG A 358 -17.98 9.77 -12.81
N TRP A 359 -18.94 10.59 -12.42
CA TRP A 359 -19.06 11.98 -12.89
C TRP A 359 -17.80 12.83 -12.62
N ASN A 360 -17.04 12.58 -11.53
CA ASN A 360 -15.77 13.25 -11.24
C ASN A 360 -14.78 13.15 -12.42
N SER A 361 -14.73 11.98 -13.07
CA SER A 361 -13.86 11.79 -14.22
C SER A 361 -14.37 12.51 -15.47
N THR A 362 -15.69 12.69 -15.59
CA THR A 362 -16.31 13.53 -16.62
C THR A 362 -15.91 14.99 -16.41
N TYR A 363 -16.05 15.51 -15.19
CA TYR A 363 -15.61 16.88 -14.87
C TYR A 363 -14.13 17.10 -15.19
N LEU A 364 -13.24 16.19 -14.77
CA LEU A 364 -11.81 16.28 -15.07
C LEU A 364 -11.51 16.26 -16.58
N MET A 365 -12.24 15.45 -17.35
CA MET A 365 -12.13 15.43 -18.81
C MET A 365 -12.56 16.77 -19.42
N LEU A 366 -13.71 17.30 -19.01
CA LEU A 366 -14.24 18.57 -19.52
C LEU A 366 -13.31 19.75 -19.16
N ASN A 367 -12.89 19.84 -17.90
CA ASN A 367 -11.97 20.89 -17.43
C ASN A 367 -10.62 20.86 -18.19
N ALA A 368 -10.08 19.67 -18.47
CA ALA A 368 -8.87 19.54 -19.29
C ALA A 368 -9.14 19.85 -20.77
N ALA A 369 -10.30 19.47 -21.32
CA ALA A 369 -10.63 19.69 -22.72
C ALA A 369 -10.88 21.18 -23.03
N ILE A 370 -11.51 21.93 -22.11
CA ILE A 370 -11.76 23.37 -22.24
C ILE A 370 -10.44 24.15 -22.38
N GLU A 371 -9.43 23.85 -21.54
CA GLU A 371 -8.10 24.48 -21.64
C GLU A 371 -7.36 24.14 -22.94
N LEU A 372 -7.78 23.09 -23.63
CA LEU A 372 -7.16 22.59 -24.84
C LEU A 372 -8.03 22.84 -26.09
N GLN A 373 -9.08 23.66 -25.97
CA GLN A 373 -10.04 23.95 -27.04
C GLN A 373 -9.34 24.33 -28.35
N ASP A 374 -8.44 25.32 -28.31
CA ASP A 374 -7.73 25.81 -29.51
C ASP A 374 -6.94 24.69 -30.20
N ALA A 375 -6.39 23.74 -29.43
CA ALA A 375 -5.69 22.58 -29.98
C ALA A 375 -6.65 21.58 -30.64
N PHE A 376 -7.88 21.42 -30.14
CA PHE A 376 -8.91 20.60 -30.81
C PHE A 376 -9.37 21.24 -32.11
N GLU A 377 -9.54 22.57 -32.13
CA GLU A 377 -9.91 23.33 -33.32
C GLU A 377 -8.81 23.22 -34.38
N ARG A 378 -7.54 23.41 -34.01
CA ARG A 378 -6.41 23.20 -34.94
C ARG A 378 -6.32 21.75 -35.43
N TYR A 379 -6.52 20.77 -34.55
CA TYR A 379 -6.43 19.35 -34.90
C TYR A 379 -7.45 18.96 -35.99
N SER A 380 -8.59 19.64 -36.05
CA SER A 380 -9.60 19.42 -37.10
C SER A 380 -9.09 19.71 -38.51
N GLY A 381 -8.16 20.66 -38.67
CA GLY A 381 -7.50 20.97 -39.95
C GLY A 381 -6.31 20.08 -40.27
N GLU A 382 -5.69 19.46 -39.26
CA GLU A 382 -4.47 18.65 -39.41
C GLU A 382 -4.75 17.17 -39.73
N ASP A 383 -5.88 16.61 -39.29
CA ASP A 383 -6.27 15.22 -39.59
C ASP A 383 -7.67 15.16 -40.23
N PRO A 384 -7.77 14.97 -41.56
CA PRO A 384 -9.05 14.84 -42.25
C PRO A 384 -9.93 13.70 -41.70
N HIS A 385 -9.34 12.66 -41.10
CA HIS A 385 -10.09 11.55 -40.50
C HIS A 385 -10.75 11.95 -39.17
N TYR A 386 -10.33 13.04 -38.54
CA TYR A 386 -10.92 13.51 -37.29
C TYR A 386 -12.38 13.90 -37.47
N VAL A 387 -12.64 14.78 -38.44
CA VAL A 387 -14.00 15.27 -38.72
C VAL A 387 -14.87 14.13 -39.27
N VAL A 388 -14.32 13.31 -40.18
CA VAL A 388 -15.04 12.18 -40.78
C VAL A 388 -15.44 11.13 -39.74
N ASP A 389 -14.52 10.67 -38.88
CA ASP A 389 -14.82 9.62 -37.90
C ASP A 389 -15.81 10.09 -36.81
N LEU A 390 -15.72 11.37 -36.42
CA LEU A 390 -16.67 11.98 -35.47
C LEU A 390 -18.07 12.18 -36.07
N ASN A 391 -18.18 12.34 -37.39
CA ASN A 391 -19.46 12.42 -38.10
C ASN A 391 -20.07 11.03 -38.38
N GLU A 392 -19.25 10.02 -38.71
CA GLU A 392 -19.72 8.73 -39.24
C GLU A 392 -20.03 7.64 -38.20
N ARG A 393 -19.27 7.54 -37.09
CA ARG A 393 -19.37 6.36 -36.20
C ARG A 393 -20.46 6.43 -35.12
N ASP A 394 -20.79 7.61 -34.63
CA ASP A 394 -21.77 7.82 -33.53
C ASP A 394 -22.68 9.06 -33.72
N GLY A 395 -22.66 9.69 -34.90
CA GLY A 395 -23.71 10.62 -35.36
C GLY A 395 -23.90 11.92 -34.59
N LYS A 396 -22.86 12.52 -34.00
CA LYS A 396 -22.99 13.85 -33.34
C LYS A 396 -22.03 14.92 -33.83
N GLY A 397 -20.99 14.57 -34.58
CA GLY A 397 -20.07 15.53 -35.18
C GLY A 397 -19.01 16.10 -34.23
N SER A 398 -18.12 16.92 -34.81
CA SER A 398 -17.05 17.59 -34.06
C SER A 398 -17.63 18.66 -33.12
N PRO A 399 -17.03 18.89 -31.94
CA PRO A 399 -17.45 19.97 -31.06
C PRO A 399 -17.40 21.32 -31.77
N ASP A 400 -18.50 22.07 -31.73
CA ASP A 400 -18.61 23.43 -32.26
C ASP A 400 -18.50 24.49 -31.15
N SER A 401 -18.59 25.78 -31.51
CA SER A 401 -18.48 26.87 -30.54
C SER A 401 -19.57 26.84 -29.47
N ASP A 402 -20.78 26.37 -29.81
CA ASP A 402 -21.89 26.29 -28.87
C ASP A 402 -21.65 25.14 -27.89
N ASP A 403 -21.11 24.01 -28.37
CA ASP A 403 -20.70 22.90 -27.52
C ASP A 403 -19.67 23.31 -26.47
N TRP A 404 -18.64 24.08 -26.87
CA TRP A 404 -17.61 24.54 -25.95
C TRP A 404 -18.15 25.53 -24.92
N ASN A 405 -19.08 26.42 -25.32
CA ASN A 405 -19.76 27.32 -24.40
C ASN A 405 -20.62 26.54 -23.39
N ASN A 406 -21.38 25.56 -23.85
CA ASN A 406 -22.20 24.70 -22.99
C ASN A 406 -21.35 23.87 -22.02
N VAL A 407 -20.26 23.28 -22.50
CA VAL A 407 -19.32 22.51 -21.68
C VAL A 407 -18.63 23.40 -20.64
N ARG A 408 -18.33 24.66 -20.95
CA ARG A 408 -17.76 25.61 -20.01
C ARG A 408 -18.72 25.93 -18.86
N ARG A 409 -19.97 26.29 -19.17
CA ARG A 409 -21.02 26.53 -18.16
C ARG A 409 -21.25 25.29 -17.29
N LEU A 410 -21.32 24.11 -17.92
CA LEU A 410 -21.47 22.85 -17.21
C LEU A 410 -20.26 22.56 -16.30
N SER A 411 -19.03 22.83 -16.78
CA SER A 411 -17.81 22.60 -16.00
C SER A 411 -17.74 23.52 -14.78
N GLU A 412 -18.10 24.79 -14.91
CA GLU A 412 -18.20 25.73 -13.78
C GLU A 412 -19.19 25.23 -12.73
N PHE A 413 -20.34 24.73 -13.17
CA PHE A 413 -21.31 24.11 -12.27
C PHE A 413 -20.78 22.85 -11.57
N LEU A 414 -20.23 21.91 -12.35
CA LEU A 414 -19.70 20.65 -11.82
C LEU A 414 -18.52 20.86 -10.87
N GLN A 415 -17.80 21.97 -11.00
CA GLN A 415 -16.69 22.31 -10.11
C GLN A 415 -17.14 22.41 -8.65
N ALA A 416 -18.29 23.03 -8.37
CA ALA A 416 -18.79 23.14 -7.00
C ALA A 416 -19.04 21.76 -6.37
N PHE A 417 -19.60 20.82 -7.13
CA PHE A 417 -19.77 19.44 -6.67
C PHE A 417 -18.44 18.72 -6.49
N TYR A 418 -17.44 19.07 -7.32
CA TYR A 418 -16.13 18.42 -7.32
C TYR A 418 -15.35 18.80 -6.08
N ASP A 419 -15.34 20.10 -5.77
CA ASP A 419 -14.73 20.65 -4.57
C ASP A 419 -15.41 20.08 -3.31
N LEU A 420 -16.74 20.04 -3.29
CA LEU A 420 -17.49 19.36 -2.22
C LEU A 420 -17.11 17.89 -2.09
N THR A 421 -17.00 17.15 -3.20
CA THR A 421 -16.66 15.73 -3.16
C THR A 421 -15.25 15.51 -2.62
N LEU A 422 -14.30 16.38 -2.96
CA LEU A 422 -12.97 16.39 -2.37
C LEU A 422 -13.03 16.66 -0.86
N HIS A 423 -13.81 17.66 -0.44
CA HIS A 423 -13.98 18.02 0.97
C HIS A 423 -14.60 16.89 1.80
N VAL A 424 -15.63 16.20 1.30
CA VAL A 424 -16.28 15.12 2.05
C VAL A 424 -15.54 13.77 1.96
N SER A 425 -14.65 13.61 0.96
CA SER A 425 -13.80 12.41 0.81
C SER A 425 -12.49 12.51 1.58
N GLY A 426 -12.20 13.66 2.19
CA GLY A 426 -11.04 13.86 3.06
C GLY A 426 -10.99 12.86 4.21
N SER A 427 -9.78 12.44 4.59
CA SER A 427 -9.58 11.48 5.69
C SER A 427 -8.50 11.83 6.70
N LEU A 428 -7.93 13.04 6.57
CA LEU A 428 -6.89 13.57 7.45
C LEU A 428 -7.40 14.67 8.40
N TYR A 429 -8.66 15.09 8.26
CA TYR A 429 -9.32 16.07 9.10
C TYR A 429 -10.74 15.59 9.45
N VAL A 430 -11.38 16.26 10.42
CA VAL A 430 -12.77 15.97 10.80
C VAL A 430 -13.68 16.47 9.70
N SER A 431 -14.43 15.56 9.08
CA SER A 431 -15.27 15.90 7.93
C SER A 431 -16.74 16.14 8.32
N LEU A 432 -17.22 15.49 9.39
CA LEU A 432 -18.65 15.45 9.74
C LEU A 432 -19.24 16.83 10.12
N ASN A 433 -18.43 17.72 10.71
CA ASN A 433 -18.86 19.10 11.04
C ASN A 433 -18.99 19.97 9.78
N LEU A 434 -18.31 19.64 8.67
CA LEU A 434 -18.42 20.39 7.42
C LEU A 434 -19.65 19.99 6.60
N PHE A 435 -20.16 18.77 6.81
CA PHE A 435 -21.15 18.16 5.92
C PHE A 435 -22.44 18.94 5.79
N PHE A 436 -22.95 19.52 6.88
CA PHE A 436 -24.22 20.23 6.78
C PHE A 436 -24.09 21.49 5.93
N HIS A 437 -22.99 22.25 6.07
CA HIS A 437 -22.71 23.43 5.25
C HIS A 437 -22.63 23.08 3.76
N GLU A 438 -21.94 21.98 3.44
CA GLU A 438 -21.80 21.49 2.07
C GLU A 438 -23.14 21.06 1.46
N LEU A 439 -24.02 20.43 2.25
CA LEU A 439 -25.38 20.08 1.82
C LEU A 439 -26.23 21.32 1.54
N VAL A 440 -26.15 22.33 2.42
CA VAL A 440 -26.84 23.62 2.24
C VAL A 440 -26.37 24.28 0.95
N SER A 441 -25.05 24.37 0.75
CA SER A 441 -24.44 24.97 -0.43
C SER A 441 -24.94 24.34 -1.73
N VAL A 442 -24.97 23.01 -1.80
CA VAL A 442 -25.51 22.29 -2.96
C VAL A 442 -27.00 22.56 -3.17
N ALA A 443 -27.79 22.57 -2.10
CA ALA A 443 -29.22 22.86 -2.18
C ALA A 443 -29.49 24.26 -2.75
N VAL A 444 -28.71 25.26 -2.32
CA VAL A 444 -28.79 26.64 -2.83
C VAL A 444 -28.36 26.70 -4.30
N LEU A 445 -27.22 26.10 -4.65
CA LEU A 445 -26.74 26.07 -6.05
C LEU A 445 -27.77 25.44 -7.00
N MET A 446 -28.43 24.35 -6.59
CA MET A 446 -29.49 23.75 -7.38
C MET A 446 -30.73 24.63 -7.48
N LYS A 447 -31.11 25.32 -6.39
CA LYS A 447 -32.25 26.24 -6.39
C LYS A 447 -32.03 27.38 -7.38
N ASP A 448 -30.83 27.97 -7.39
CA ASP A 448 -30.47 29.06 -8.30
C ASP A 448 -30.50 28.59 -9.77
N LEU A 449 -30.07 27.35 -10.04
CA LEU A 449 -30.07 26.81 -11.41
C LEU A 449 -31.42 26.34 -11.92
N VAL A 450 -32.32 25.92 -11.02
CA VAL A 450 -33.73 25.70 -11.38
C VAL A 450 -34.36 27.01 -11.86
N SER A 451 -33.88 28.15 -11.34
CA SER A 451 -34.30 29.49 -11.76
C SER A 451 -33.50 30.08 -12.93
N SER A 452 -32.60 29.30 -13.56
CA SER A 452 -31.82 29.74 -14.73
C SER A 452 -32.68 29.83 -15.99
N ASP A 453 -32.35 30.80 -16.87
CA ASP A 453 -32.94 30.93 -18.21
C ASP A 453 -32.47 29.83 -19.18
N ASP A 454 -31.38 29.13 -18.85
CA ASP A 454 -30.86 28.01 -19.63
C ASP A 454 -31.70 26.74 -19.39
N VAL A 455 -32.48 26.36 -20.40
CA VAL A 455 -33.42 25.22 -20.35
C VAL A 455 -32.69 23.90 -20.04
N ASP A 456 -31.51 23.67 -20.60
CA ASP A 456 -30.78 22.41 -20.40
C ASP A 456 -30.22 22.31 -18.98
N MET A 457 -29.69 23.42 -18.45
CA MET A 457 -29.23 23.51 -17.07
C MET A 457 -30.39 23.42 -16.08
N CYS A 458 -31.53 24.04 -16.38
CA CYS A 458 -32.74 23.96 -15.57
C CYS A 458 -33.26 22.51 -15.49
N LEU A 459 -33.36 21.81 -16.62
CA LEU A 459 -33.78 20.40 -16.67
C LEU A 459 -32.82 19.48 -15.91
N MET A 460 -31.51 19.73 -16.02
CA MET A 460 -30.49 19.03 -15.24
C MET A 460 -30.69 19.26 -13.74
N ALA A 461 -30.82 20.53 -13.33
CA ALA A 461 -31.00 20.91 -11.94
C ALA A 461 -32.28 20.31 -11.35
N CYS A 462 -33.38 20.25 -12.12
CA CYS A 462 -34.62 19.59 -11.71
C CYS A 462 -34.41 18.11 -11.38
N ARG A 463 -33.72 17.35 -12.26
CA ARG A 463 -33.44 15.92 -12.01
C ARG A 463 -32.48 15.71 -10.86
N MET A 464 -31.47 16.57 -10.72
CA MET A 464 -30.56 16.55 -9.57
C MET A 464 -31.32 16.82 -8.28
N LYS A 465 -32.24 17.79 -8.27
CA LYS A 465 -33.09 18.14 -7.12
C LYS A 465 -34.00 16.99 -6.71
N GLU A 466 -34.69 16.34 -7.65
CA GLU A 466 -35.50 15.14 -7.35
C GLU A 466 -34.66 14.05 -6.67
N LYS A 467 -33.43 13.84 -7.17
CA LYS A 467 -32.51 12.86 -6.61
C LYS A 467 -31.99 13.28 -5.23
N TYR A 468 -31.71 14.57 -5.04
CA TYR A 468 -31.31 15.15 -3.76
C TYR A 468 -32.42 14.97 -2.71
N GLU A 469 -33.65 15.34 -3.04
CA GLU A 469 -34.83 15.25 -2.16
C GLU A 469 -35.14 13.80 -1.76
N LYS A 470 -34.88 12.83 -2.66
CA LYS A 470 -34.99 11.41 -2.31
C LYS A 470 -34.16 11.01 -1.08
N TYR A 471 -32.97 11.61 -0.91
CA TYR A 471 -32.05 11.27 0.18
C TYR A 471 -32.10 12.27 1.34
N TRP A 472 -32.27 13.55 1.07
CA TRP A 472 -32.19 14.64 2.05
C TRP A 472 -33.46 15.50 2.16
N GLY A 473 -34.48 15.25 1.35
CA GLY A 473 -35.75 15.97 1.42
C GLY A 473 -36.60 15.57 2.62
N ASP A 474 -36.47 14.32 3.07
CA ASP A 474 -37.13 13.80 4.26
C ASP A 474 -36.15 13.78 5.45
N PRO A 475 -36.29 14.70 6.43
CA PRO A 475 -35.37 14.80 7.55
C PRO A 475 -35.33 13.55 8.44
N GLU A 476 -36.38 12.72 8.43
CA GLU A 476 -36.42 11.50 9.24
C GLU A 476 -35.43 10.44 8.72
N LYS A 477 -34.99 10.54 7.46
CA LYS A 477 -33.96 9.67 6.86
C LYS A 477 -32.54 10.15 7.11
N ILE A 478 -32.36 11.39 7.55
CA ILE A 478 -31.05 12.00 7.80
C ILE A 478 -30.56 11.56 9.17
N ASN A 479 -29.31 11.11 9.24
CA ASN A 479 -28.69 10.82 10.51
C ASN A 479 -28.40 12.15 11.24
N LEU A 480 -29.06 12.37 12.39
CA LEU A 480 -28.99 13.63 13.13
C LEU A 480 -27.57 13.99 13.60
N LEU A 481 -26.62 13.03 13.59
CA LEU A 481 -25.22 13.32 13.86
C LEU A 481 -24.61 14.39 12.93
N ILE A 482 -25.15 14.55 11.72
CA ILE A 482 -24.72 15.60 10.77
C ILE A 482 -24.97 16.99 11.38
N PHE A 483 -26.14 17.22 11.98
CA PHE A 483 -26.45 18.48 12.64
C PHE A 483 -25.69 18.62 13.96
N ILE A 484 -25.64 17.54 14.76
CA ILE A 484 -24.99 17.56 16.07
C ILE A 484 -23.49 17.85 15.95
N ALA A 485 -22.82 17.37 14.90
CA ALA A 485 -21.42 17.68 14.68
C ALA A 485 -21.16 19.18 14.44
N VAL A 486 -22.10 19.89 13.79
CA VAL A 486 -22.03 21.36 13.59
C VAL A 486 -22.34 22.09 14.89
N VAL A 487 -23.29 21.60 15.69
CA VAL A 487 -23.56 22.17 17.03
C VAL A 487 -22.33 22.05 17.93
N LEU A 488 -21.58 20.95 17.83
CA LEU A 488 -20.32 20.74 18.53
C LEU A 488 -19.11 21.44 17.88
N ASP A 489 -19.33 22.18 16.78
CA ASP A 489 -18.35 23.13 16.26
C ASP A 489 -18.51 24.47 17.02
N PRO A 490 -17.47 24.92 17.75
CA PRO A 490 -17.55 26.13 18.56
C PRO A 490 -17.85 27.41 17.78
N ARG A 491 -17.71 27.40 16.45
CA ARG A 491 -17.97 28.56 15.57
C ARG A 491 -19.44 28.74 15.23
N TYR A 492 -20.23 27.66 15.24
CA TYR A 492 -21.58 27.67 14.66
C TYR A 492 -22.68 27.40 15.69
N LYS A 493 -22.51 26.42 16.59
CA LYS A 493 -23.49 26.12 17.66
C LYS A 493 -24.93 25.90 17.13
N LEU A 494 -25.91 26.00 18.04
CA LEU A 494 -27.28 25.53 17.80
C LEU A 494 -28.16 26.54 17.06
N ASP A 495 -27.98 27.82 17.33
CA ASP A 495 -28.64 28.95 16.68
C ASP A 495 -28.36 28.98 15.17
N TYR A 496 -27.11 28.77 14.78
CA TYR A 496 -26.74 28.67 13.36
C TYR A 496 -27.38 27.46 12.66
N VAL A 497 -27.41 26.31 13.33
CA VAL A 497 -28.04 25.10 12.78
C VAL A 497 -29.54 25.30 12.62
N GLU A 498 -30.20 25.95 13.58
CA GLU A 498 -31.61 26.32 13.51
C GLU A 498 -31.87 27.26 12.32
N TRP A 499 -31.05 28.29 12.15
CA TRP A 499 -31.13 29.21 11.01
C TRP A 499 -30.95 28.49 9.66
N MET A 500 -29.91 27.66 9.49
CA MET A 500 -29.69 26.92 8.23
C MET A 500 -30.80 25.90 7.92
N ILE A 501 -31.38 25.26 8.93
CA ILE A 501 -32.51 24.35 8.74
C ILE A 501 -33.73 25.12 8.20
N THR A 502 -34.00 26.32 8.71
CA THR A 502 -35.12 27.16 8.25
C THR A 502 -34.96 27.68 6.82
N GLU A 503 -33.73 27.79 6.31
CA GLU A 503 -33.48 28.19 4.92
C GLU A 503 -33.74 27.07 3.90
N ILE A 504 -33.61 25.81 4.30
CA ILE A 504 -33.72 24.65 3.40
C ILE A 504 -35.11 24.01 3.42
N TYR A 505 -35.71 23.92 4.61
CA TYR A 505 -36.95 23.18 4.82
C TYR A 505 -38.12 24.11 5.08
N ASP A 506 -39.32 23.67 4.71
CA ASP A 506 -40.55 24.39 5.07
C ASP A 506 -40.64 24.62 6.57
N PRO A 507 -41.17 25.77 7.05
CA PRO A 507 -41.13 26.16 8.46
C PRO A 507 -41.66 25.09 9.45
N ILE A 508 -42.69 24.35 9.05
CA ILE A 508 -43.27 23.26 9.86
C ILE A 508 -42.28 22.09 10.01
N VAL A 509 -41.65 21.70 8.91
CA VAL A 509 -40.67 20.61 8.87
C VAL A 509 -39.39 21.03 9.59
N ALA A 510 -38.94 22.27 9.37
CA ALA A 510 -37.80 22.88 10.03
C ALA A 510 -37.94 22.87 11.56
N SER A 511 -39.07 23.35 12.09
CA SER A 511 -39.33 23.38 13.54
C SER A 511 -39.29 21.97 14.15
N LYS A 512 -39.96 20.99 13.54
CA LYS A 512 -39.92 19.59 13.99
C LYS A 512 -38.49 19.00 13.96
N LEU A 513 -37.70 19.34 12.94
CA LEU A 513 -36.32 18.87 12.81
C LEU A 513 -35.41 19.47 13.88
N VAL A 514 -35.52 20.77 14.13
CA VAL A 514 -34.77 21.47 15.19
C VAL A 514 -35.06 20.86 16.56
N ASP A 515 -36.33 20.60 16.87
CA ASP A 515 -36.71 19.92 18.12
C ASP A 515 -36.11 18.52 18.20
N ASN A 516 -36.14 17.76 17.11
CA ASN A 516 -35.50 16.44 17.04
C ASN A 516 -33.99 16.49 17.28
N VAL A 517 -33.30 17.51 16.74
CA VAL A 517 -31.86 17.74 16.98
C VAL A 517 -31.60 18.07 18.45
N LYS A 518 -32.39 18.98 19.05
CA LYS A 518 -32.30 19.35 20.48
C LYS A 518 -32.52 18.12 21.38
N VAL A 519 -33.54 17.31 21.11
CA VAL A 519 -33.82 16.08 21.86
C VAL A 519 -32.70 15.06 21.69
N ALA A 520 -32.20 14.87 20.46
CA ALA A 520 -31.13 13.92 20.18
C ALA A 520 -29.79 14.32 20.84
N LEU A 521 -29.44 15.61 20.82
CA LEU A 521 -28.25 16.15 21.46
C LEU A 521 -28.29 15.90 22.98
N ASN A 522 -29.41 16.24 23.63
CA ASN A 522 -29.60 16.01 25.05
C ASN A 522 -29.56 14.51 25.40
N ALA A 523 -30.21 13.66 24.61
CA ALA A 523 -30.19 12.21 24.82
C ALA A 523 -28.78 11.61 24.68
N LEU A 524 -27.99 12.08 23.71
CA LEU A 524 -26.60 11.67 23.56
C LEU A 524 -25.77 12.09 24.76
N TYR A 525 -25.88 13.35 25.18
CA TYR A 525 -25.15 13.87 26.32
C TYR A 525 -25.45 13.09 27.60
N GLU A 526 -26.73 12.79 27.87
CA GLU A 526 -27.14 11.98 29.02
C GLU A 526 -26.59 10.54 28.98
N GLU A 527 -26.58 9.89 27.81
CA GLU A 527 -25.99 8.55 27.64
C GLU A 527 -24.50 8.53 28.02
N TYR A 528 -23.74 9.53 27.59
CA TYR A 528 -22.31 9.64 27.92
C TYR A 528 -22.08 10.02 29.39
N ARG A 529 -22.99 10.81 29.99
CA ARG A 529 -22.97 11.13 31.42
C ARG A 529 -23.20 9.91 32.31
N VAL A 530 -24.21 9.09 31.99
CA VAL A 530 -24.49 7.86 32.76
C VAL A 530 -23.35 6.85 32.61
N SER A 531 -22.73 6.78 31.43
CA SER A 531 -21.58 5.91 31.18
C SER A 531 -20.35 6.30 32.03
N SER A 532 -20.10 7.60 32.24
CA SER A 532 -18.95 8.07 33.04
C SER A 532 -19.13 7.85 34.55
N SER A 533 -20.36 7.92 35.07
CA SER A 533 -20.63 7.69 36.50
C SER A 533 -20.53 6.21 36.94
N ASN A 534 -20.84 5.26 36.05
CA ASN A 534 -20.74 3.82 36.34
C ASN A 534 -19.29 3.30 36.45
N ASP A 535 -18.33 3.94 35.76
CA ASP A 535 -16.90 3.56 35.85
C ASP A 535 -16.24 4.01 37.16
N VAL A 536 -16.80 5.00 37.87
CA VAL A 536 -16.27 5.45 39.17
C VAL A 536 -16.51 4.41 40.27
N ASN A 537 -17.64 3.70 40.23
CA ASN A 537 -17.98 2.68 41.23
C ASN A 537 -17.22 1.34 41.07
N ARG A 538 -16.56 1.09 39.92
CA ARG A 538 -15.84 -0.18 39.67
C ARG A 538 -14.42 -0.24 40.23
N GLU A 539 -13.78 0.89 40.51
CA GLU A 539 -12.39 0.92 41.00
C GLU A 539 -12.26 0.90 42.54
N GLU A 540 -13.32 1.09 43.32
CA GLU A 540 -13.25 1.04 44.79
C GLU A 540 -13.25 -0.38 45.39
N VAL A 541 -13.43 -1.43 44.58
CA VAL A 541 -13.46 -2.83 45.05
C VAL A 541 -12.24 -3.63 44.59
N SER A 542 -11.03 -3.06 44.67
CA SER A 542 -9.80 -3.86 44.78
C SER A 542 -8.61 -3.05 45.30
N SER A 543 -8.52 -2.85 46.62
CA SER A 543 -7.19 -2.78 47.25
C SER A 543 -7.27 -3.30 48.69
N SER A 544 -6.77 -4.52 48.87
CA SER A 544 -6.48 -5.11 50.16
C SER A 544 -5.12 -4.62 50.67
N LYS A 545 -5.15 -4.05 51.88
CA LYS A 545 -4.11 -3.96 52.93
C LYS A 545 -2.65 -3.75 52.48
N ASP A 546 -2.12 -2.57 52.81
CA ASP A 546 -0.88 -2.53 53.59
C ASP A 546 -0.73 -1.21 54.38
N GLY A 547 -0.13 -1.32 55.57
CA GLY A 547 -0.26 -0.37 56.66
C GLY A 547 0.58 0.90 56.57
N LYS A 548 0.10 1.96 57.23
CA LYS A 548 0.89 2.95 57.98
C LYS A 548 0.01 3.78 58.94
N THR A 549 0.53 3.90 60.15
CA THR A 549 0.30 4.77 61.33
C THR A 549 -0.95 5.69 61.43
N PRO A 550 -1.60 5.80 62.62
CA PRO A 550 -2.86 6.52 62.77
C PRO A 550 -2.68 8.03 63.02
N LEU A 551 -3.35 8.85 62.21
CA LEU A 551 -3.67 10.25 62.51
C LEU A 551 -5.11 10.37 63.05
N SER A 552 -5.34 11.41 63.86
CA SER A 552 -6.43 11.53 64.85
C SER A 552 -7.88 11.49 64.32
N PRO A 553 -8.88 11.13 65.16
CA PRO A 553 -10.23 10.73 64.72
C PRO A 553 -11.15 11.88 64.29
N LYS A 554 -10.77 13.16 64.48
CA LYS A 554 -11.68 14.30 64.29
C LYS A 554 -11.72 14.87 62.86
N HIS A 555 -10.76 14.53 61.99
CA HIS A 555 -10.71 15.05 60.61
C HIS A 555 -11.40 14.14 59.57
N LYS A 556 -11.57 12.84 59.85
CA LYS A 556 -12.23 11.90 58.93
C LYS A 556 -13.75 12.14 58.79
N SER A 557 -14.41 12.68 59.82
CA SER A 557 -15.86 12.90 59.82
C SER A 557 -16.28 14.08 58.94
N ILE A 558 -15.51 15.17 58.91
CA ILE A 558 -15.82 16.36 58.09
C ILE A 558 -15.53 16.11 56.60
N GLU A 559 -14.51 15.33 56.27
CA GLU A 559 -14.16 15.03 54.88
C GLU A 559 -15.16 14.07 54.22
N VAL A 560 -15.67 13.10 55.00
CA VAL A 560 -16.80 12.24 54.60
C VAL A 560 -18.11 13.02 54.52
N LEU A 561 -18.32 14.02 55.38
CA LEU A 561 -19.48 14.92 55.28
C LEU A 561 -19.36 15.89 54.10
N LYS A 562 -18.15 16.36 53.74
CA LYS A 562 -17.90 17.17 52.55
C LYS A 562 -18.07 16.37 51.26
N SER A 563 -17.67 15.10 51.23
CA SER A 563 -17.92 14.22 50.09
C SER A 563 -19.40 13.86 49.96
N LYS A 564 -20.10 13.58 51.08
CA LYS A 564 -21.57 13.41 51.10
C LYS A 564 -22.31 14.69 50.73
N TYR A 565 -21.85 15.86 51.15
CA TYR A 565 -22.42 17.15 50.77
C TYR A 565 -22.13 17.51 49.31
N LYS A 566 -20.94 17.20 48.76
CA LYS A 566 -20.69 17.30 47.31
C LYS A 566 -21.60 16.37 46.50
N LYS A 567 -21.83 15.15 46.98
CA LYS A 567 -22.76 14.19 46.37
C LYS A 567 -24.21 14.70 46.45
N HIS A 568 -24.63 15.17 47.61
CA HIS A 568 -25.96 15.74 47.86
C HIS A 568 -26.17 17.10 47.16
N LYS A 569 -25.11 17.87 46.88
CA LYS A 569 -25.15 19.08 46.06
C LYS A 569 -25.24 18.74 44.58
N CYS A 570 -24.52 17.71 44.11
CA CYS A 570 -24.62 17.23 42.73
C CYS A 570 -25.97 16.54 42.43
N GLU A 571 -26.64 15.99 43.46
CA GLU A 571 -27.99 15.43 43.38
C GLU A 571 -29.11 16.51 43.53
N ARG A 572 -28.82 17.69 44.07
CA ARG A 572 -29.79 18.82 44.21
C ARG A 572 -29.61 19.95 43.18
N ASP A 573 -28.39 20.23 42.73
CA ASP A 573 -28.11 21.18 41.64
C ASP A 573 -28.01 20.42 40.32
N GLY A 574 -28.79 20.84 39.33
CA GLY A 574 -28.76 20.36 37.95
C GLY A 574 -27.50 20.75 37.17
N ASP A 575 -26.31 20.62 37.78
CA ASP A 575 -24.99 21.02 37.21
C ASP A 575 -24.65 20.28 35.90
N ALA A 576 -25.39 19.19 35.60
CA ALA A 576 -25.26 18.38 34.40
C ALA A 576 -25.93 18.98 33.15
N LYS A 577 -27.14 19.56 33.26
CA LYS A 577 -27.78 20.31 32.15
C LYS A 577 -26.97 21.58 31.86
N ILE A 578 -26.46 22.18 32.94
CA ILE A 578 -25.67 23.40 32.96
C ILE A 578 -24.39 23.31 32.10
N GLU A 579 -23.69 22.18 31.94
CA GLU A 579 -22.44 22.18 31.14
C GLU A 579 -22.71 22.26 29.63
N LEU A 580 -23.64 21.45 29.11
CA LEU A 580 -24.08 21.55 27.72
C LEU A 580 -24.71 22.93 27.47
N ASP A 581 -25.59 23.38 28.37
CA ASP A 581 -26.22 24.70 28.28
C ASP A 581 -25.15 25.81 28.30
N LYS A 582 -24.16 25.76 29.20
CA LYS A 582 -23.01 26.69 29.23
C LYS A 582 -22.19 26.67 27.94
N TYR A 583 -22.11 25.54 27.23
CA TYR A 583 -21.38 25.48 25.95
C TYR A 583 -22.18 26.16 24.84
N LEU A 584 -23.49 25.90 24.80
CA LEU A 584 -24.41 26.50 23.86
C LEU A 584 -24.54 28.01 24.06
N GLU A 585 -24.47 28.49 25.31
CA GLU A 585 -24.56 29.91 25.69
C GLU A 585 -23.24 30.69 25.60
N GLU A 586 -22.09 30.01 25.49
CA GLU A 586 -20.80 30.71 25.33
C GLU A 586 -20.76 31.50 24.00
N ASP A 587 -19.84 32.46 23.87
CA ASP A 587 -19.61 33.11 22.59
C ASP A 587 -19.07 32.12 21.55
N THR A 588 -19.32 32.39 20.27
CA THR A 588 -18.77 31.60 19.16
C THR A 588 -17.28 31.86 19.01
N ALA A 589 -16.54 30.82 18.62
CA ALA A 589 -15.11 30.96 18.32
C ALA A 589 -14.92 31.77 17.02
N GLU A 590 -13.80 32.51 16.93
CA GLU A 590 -13.43 33.24 15.72
C GLU A 590 -13.28 32.28 14.52
N ASP A 591 -13.83 32.67 13.37
CA ASP A 591 -13.71 31.92 12.13
C ASP A 591 -12.39 32.27 11.44
N ILE A 592 -11.38 31.43 11.65
CA ILE A 592 -10.04 31.56 11.09
C ILE A 592 -9.85 30.42 10.07
N ASP A 593 -9.24 30.72 8.90
CA ASP A 593 -9.07 29.78 7.78
C ASP A 593 -8.39 28.44 8.15
N GLU A 594 -7.58 28.40 9.22
CA GLU A 594 -6.91 27.19 9.72
C GLU A 594 -7.42 26.74 11.12
N PHE A 595 -8.73 26.79 11.36
CA PHE A 595 -9.30 26.34 12.64
C PHE A 595 -9.22 24.81 12.82
N ASP A 596 -8.45 24.36 13.82
CA ASP A 596 -8.42 22.95 14.25
C ASP A 596 -9.37 22.70 15.43
N ILE A 597 -10.55 22.16 15.08
CA ILE A 597 -11.60 21.77 16.04
C ILE A 597 -11.11 20.81 17.12
N LEU A 598 -10.23 19.86 16.81
CA LEU A 598 -9.75 18.88 17.78
C LEU A 598 -8.77 19.52 18.77
N SER A 599 -7.93 20.44 18.29
CA SER A 599 -7.03 21.23 19.14
C SER A 599 -7.81 22.17 20.07
N TRP A 600 -8.90 22.77 19.59
CA TRP A 600 -9.79 23.58 20.44
C TRP A 600 -10.40 22.74 21.57
N TRP A 601 -10.99 21.60 21.23
CA TRP A 601 -11.57 20.70 22.25
C TRP A 601 -10.53 20.15 23.22
N LYS A 602 -9.29 19.90 22.75
CA LYS A 602 -8.17 19.50 23.60
C LYS A 602 -7.78 20.57 24.62
N PHE A 603 -7.80 21.85 24.24
CA PHE A 603 -7.48 22.95 25.15
C PHE A 603 -8.61 23.18 26.15
N ASN A 604 -9.86 23.08 25.70
CA ASN A 604 -11.04 23.34 26.51
C ASN A 604 -11.53 22.14 27.33
N CYS A 605 -10.97 20.94 27.14
CA CYS A 605 -11.38 19.74 27.90
C CYS A 605 -11.20 19.90 29.42
N SER A 606 -10.23 20.71 29.87
CA SER A 606 -9.98 20.97 31.29
C SER A 606 -11.07 21.82 31.94
N ARG A 607 -11.76 22.66 31.15
CA ARG A 607 -12.90 23.49 31.56
C ARG A 607 -14.25 22.75 31.45
N ARG A 608 -14.26 21.58 30.79
CA ARG A 608 -15.46 20.83 30.37
C ARG A 608 -15.32 19.32 30.69
N PRO A 609 -15.50 18.92 31.96
CA PRO A 609 -15.19 17.55 32.41
C PRO A 609 -16.20 16.46 32.01
N VAL A 610 -17.23 16.73 31.19
CA VAL A 610 -18.16 15.66 30.74
C VAL A 610 -17.65 14.93 29.48
N ASN A 611 -16.43 15.21 29.05
CA ASN A 611 -15.76 14.36 28.06
C ASN A 611 -15.19 13.09 28.74
N PRO A 612 -15.58 11.86 28.32
CA PRO A 612 -15.20 10.60 28.97
C PRO A 612 -13.72 10.20 28.80
N THR A 613 -12.85 11.12 28.40
CA THR A 613 -11.43 10.86 28.14
C THR A 613 -10.54 11.66 29.06
N ARG A 614 -10.39 11.18 30.31
CA ARG A 614 -9.10 11.05 31.04
C ARG A 614 -9.34 10.96 32.55
N ARG A 615 -8.86 9.87 33.16
CA ARG A 615 -8.26 9.94 34.50
C ARG A 615 -6.79 10.37 34.32
N LEU A 616 -6.42 11.49 34.94
CA LEU A 616 -5.01 11.85 35.13
C LEU A 616 -4.39 10.90 36.17
N VAL A 617 -3.45 10.07 35.75
CA VAL A 617 -2.43 9.55 36.67
C VAL A 617 -1.43 10.68 36.86
N GLY A 618 -1.46 11.27 38.06
CA GLY A 618 -0.62 12.42 38.41
C GLY A 618 0.85 12.06 38.40
N ASN A 619 1.66 12.92 37.78
CA ASN A 619 3.01 13.21 38.24
C ASN A 619 3.11 14.72 38.37
N GLY A 620 3.52 15.18 39.54
CA GLY A 620 3.38 16.56 40.01
C GLY A 620 4.22 17.57 39.22
N GLY A 621 3.68 18.78 39.16
CA GLY A 621 4.33 19.99 38.69
C GLY A 621 3.31 21.11 38.53
N PHE A 622 3.21 22.00 39.52
CA PHE A 622 2.38 23.21 39.46
C PHE A 622 2.82 24.14 38.30
N PRO A 623 1.89 24.89 37.66
CA PRO A 623 2.23 25.86 36.64
C PRO A 623 2.51 27.23 37.27
N LEU A 624 3.57 27.90 36.82
CA LEU A 624 3.74 29.35 37.01
C LEU A 624 3.68 30.02 35.63
N ALA A 625 2.76 30.97 35.51
CA ALA A 625 2.58 31.84 34.36
C ALA A 625 3.75 32.82 34.19
N GLY A 626 4.00 33.29 32.96
CA GLY A 626 4.66 34.57 32.73
C GLY A 626 5.52 34.68 31.46
N ALA A 627 5.06 35.55 30.56
CA ALA A 627 5.83 36.36 29.61
C ALA A 627 6.38 35.74 28.30
N PHE A 628 5.92 36.34 27.18
CA PHE A 628 6.56 36.34 25.87
C PHE A 628 8.02 36.82 25.93
N PRO A 629 8.87 36.42 24.96
CA PRO A 629 9.20 37.38 23.91
C PRO A 629 9.27 36.81 22.47
N SER A 630 8.78 37.65 21.56
CA SER A 630 9.22 37.97 20.19
C SER A 630 10.16 37.05 19.37
N LYS A 631 9.71 36.78 18.14
CA LYS A 631 10.43 36.81 16.85
C LYS A 631 11.97 36.74 16.90
N THR A 632 12.55 35.70 16.30
CA THR A 632 13.90 35.74 15.73
C THR A 632 13.85 35.49 14.22
N ARG A 633 14.26 36.51 13.45
CA ARG A 633 14.51 36.47 12.01
C ARG A 633 15.74 35.59 11.74
N SER A 634 15.63 34.63 10.82
CA SER A 634 16.77 33.93 10.23
C SER A 634 17.48 34.83 9.20
N SER A 635 18.82 34.80 9.20
CA SER A 635 19.69 35.57 8.31
C SER A 635 19.58 35.12 6.85
N PRO A 636 19.56 36.04 5.86
CA PRO A 636 19.39 35.73 4.44
C PRO A 636 20.64 35.11 3.77
N LEU A 637 21.80 35.10 4.43
CA LEU A 637 23.04 34.60 3.81
C LEU A 637 23.13 33.07 3.78
N VAL A 638 22.50 32.36 4.72
CA VAL A 638 22.59 30.89 4.81
C VAL A 638 21.69 30.20 3.76
N SER A 639 20.59 30.84 3.36
CA SER A 639 19.65 30.31 2.35
C SER A 639 20.25 30.35 0.95
N VAL A 640 20.96 31.42 0.59
CA VAL A 640 21.54 31.60 -0.75
C VAL A 640 22.73 30.66 -0.99
N THR A 641 23.55 30.40 0.03
CA THR A 641 24.71 29.48 -0.12
C THR A 641 24.26 28.02 -0.27
N LEU A 642 23.19 27.61 0.41
CA LEU A 642 22.62 26.25 0.30
C LEU A 642 21.98 26.00 -1.07
N VAL A 643 21.32 27.00 -1.65
CA VAL A 643 20.74 26.90 -3.00
C VAL A 643 21.83 26.86 -4.07
N ALA A 644 22.90 27.66 -3.93
CA ALA A 644 24.02 27.64 -4.87
C ALA A 644 24.81 26.31 -4.84
N LEU A 645 25.03 25.73 -3.66
CA LEU A 645 25.65 24.40 -3.51
C LEU A 645 24.78 23.28 -4.09
N GLY A 646 23.46 23.37 -3.93
CA GLY A 646 22.52 22.44 -4.54
C GLY A 646 22.54 22.46 -6.07
N VAL A 647 22.63 23.66 -6.67
CA VAL A 647 22.71 23.80 -8.13
C VAL A 647 24.04 23.28 -8.69
N PHE A 648 25.16 23.54 -8.02
CA PHE A 648 26.47 23.01 -8.44
C PHE A 648 26.57 21.48 -8.34
N LEU A 649 25.96 20.87 -7.33
CA LEU A 649 25.92 19.40 -7.20
C LEU A 649 25.04 18.75 -8.27
N ILE A 650 23.95 19.39 -8.67
CA ILE A 650 23.07 18.89 -9.74
C ILE A 650 23.75 19.01 -11.11
N VAL A 651 24.46 20.11 -11.38
CA VAL A 651 25.23 20.29 -12.62
C VAL A 651 26.42 19.31 -12.68
N GLY A 652 27.09 19.06 -11.55
CA GLY A 652 28.15 18.04 -11.45
C GLY A 652 27.65 16.61 -11.67
N TYR A 653 26.45 16.29 -11.17
CA TYR A 653 25.80 14.99 -11.38
C TYR A 653 25.37 14.78 -12.83
N LEU A 654 24.91 15.83 -13.52
CA LEU A 654 24.51 15.77 -14.92
C LEU A 654 25.70 15.68 -15.90
N TYR A 655 26.89 16.15 -15.51
CA TYR A 655 28.09 16.09 -16.36
C TYR A 655 29.01 14.89 -16.11
N SER A 656 28.85 14.16 -14.99
CA SER A 656 29.72 13.03 -14.62
C SER A 656 29.20 11.63 -15.07
N GLY A 657 28.03 11.56 -15.71
CA GLY A 657 27.35 10.30 -16.04
C GLY A 657 27.57 9.76 -17.45
N SER A 658 28.77 9.90 -18.04
CA SER A 658 29.12 9.23 -19.31
C SER A 658 30.04 8.05 -19.04
N GLY A 659 29.45 6.90 -18.74
CA GLY A 659 30.14 5.63 -18.57
C GLY A 659 29.35 4.51 -19.24
N LYS A 660 29.80 4.11 -20.44
CA LYS A 660 29.31 2.92 -21.15
C LYS A 660 29.34 1.69 -20.24
N LYS A 661 28.17 1.10 -19.94
CA LYS A 661 28.03 -0.32 -19.58
C LYS A 661 26.74 -0.86 -20.19
N ASP A 662 26.89 -1.83 -21.08
CA ASP A 662 25.81 -2.66 -21.62
C ASP A 662 25.04 -3.33 -20.48
N ILE A 663 23.79 -2.92 -20.27
CA ILE A 663 22.86 -3.58 -19.34
C ILE A 663 21.89 -4.40 -20.18
N VAL A 664 22.27 -5.65 -20.45
CA VAL A 664 21.34 -6.70 -20.85
C VAL A 664 20.51 -7.06 -19.62
N SER A 665 19.22 -6.75 -19.65
CA SER A 665 18.23 -7.07 -18.62
C SER A 665 18.00 -8.59 -18.53
N ARG A 666 18.79 -9.27 -17.70
CA ARG A 666 18.48 -10.64 -17.24
C ARG A 666 17.52 -10.60 -16.06
N ILE A 667 16.21 -10.64 -16.35
CA ILE A 667 15.19 -11.10 -15.39
C ILE A 667 15.05 -12.61 -15.59
N GLU A 668 15.82 -13.39 -14.84
CA GLU A 668 15.72 -14.86 -14.88
C GLU A 668 14.66 -15.34 -13.87
N GLY A 669 13.65 -16.04 -14.39
CA GLY A 669 12.63 -16.74 -13.60
C GLY A 669 11.21 -16.74 -14.18
N GLU A 670 11.02 -16.25 -15.40
CA GLU A 670 9.78 -16.37 -16.18
C GLU A 670 10.09 -17.25 -17.39
N PHE A 671 9.59 -18.48 -17.42
CA PHE A 671 9.64 -19.22 -18.67
C PHE A 671 8.59 -18.57 -19.58
N SER A 672 9.04 -17.72 -20.50
CA SER A 672 8.23 -17.19 -21.59
C SER A 672 8.63 -17.89 -22.88
N GLY A 673 7.68 -18.19 -23.77
CA GLY A 673 7.96 -18.67 -25.12
C GLY A 673 8.91 -17.74 -25.89
N THR A 674 8.97 -16.46 -25.52
CA THR A 674 9.87 -15.45 -26.06
C THR A 674 11.30 -15.62 -25.55
N GLN A 675 11.51 -15.92 -24.25
CA GLN A 675 12.83 -16.27 -23.72
C GLN A 675 13.33 -17.60 -24.30
N GLU A 676 12.43 -18.56 -24.51
CA GLU A 676 12.75 -19.82 -25.19
C GLU A 676 13.09 -19.61 -26.67
N LEU A 677 12.35 -18.75 -27.37
CA LEU A 677 12.67 -18.36 -28.74
C LEU A 677 14.10 -17.82 -28.84
N GLN A 678 14.52 -16.95 -27.91
CA GLN A 678 15.89 -16.44 -27.93
C GLN A 678 16.95 -17.54 -27.82
N LYS A 679 16.67 -18.67 -27.15
CA LYS A 679 17.57 -19.83 -27.12
C LYS A 679 17.44 -20.69 -28.38
N ALA A 680 16.25 -20.74 -28.98
CA ALA A 680 15.94 -21.54 -30.16
C ALA A 680 16.36 -20.89 -31.50
N ILE A 681 16.69 -19.59 -31.56
CA ILE A 681 17.10 -18.90 -32.81
C ILE A 681 18.19 -19.66 -33.60
N PRO A 682 19.30 -20.12 -33.00
CA PRO A 682 20.32 -20.88 -33.73
C PRO A 682 19.82 -22.23 -34.27
N LEU A 683 18.84 -22.84 -33.60
CA LEU A 683 18.21 -24.09 -34.04
C LEU A 683 17.24 -23.85 -35.19
N LEU A 684 16.49 -22.73 -35.15
CA LEU A 684 15.64 -22.30 -36.25
C LEU A 684 16.46 -22.03 -37.51
N LYS A 685 17.64 -21.41 -37.38
CA LYS A 685 18.56 -21.23 -38.53
C LYS A 685 18.97 -22.56 -39.15
N LYS A 686 19.26 -23.59 -38.35
CA LYS A 686 19.57 -24.95 -38.84
C LYS A 686 18.36 -25.64 -39.47
N ALA A 687 17.16 -25.42 -38.94
CA ALA A 687 15.92 -26.04 -39.43
C ALA A 687 15.43 -25.41 -40.74
N TYR A 688 15.60 -24.10 -40.88
CA TYR A 688 15.10 -23.32 -42.01
C TYR A 688 16.17 -22.94 -43.03
N SER A 689 17.48 -23.10 -42.73
CA SER A 689 18.62 -22.88 -43.64
C SER A 689 18.47 -21.62 -44.50
N ASP A 690 18.06 -21.75 -45.76
CA ASP A 690 17.87 -20.66 -46.74
C ASP A 690 16.56 -19.83 -46.54
N GLY A 691 15.64 -20.30 -45.70
CA GLY A 691 14.33 -19.69 -45.45
C GLY A 691 14.31 -18.62 -44.36
N MET A 692 15.43 -18.32 -43.70
CA MET A 692 15.53 -17.34 -42.61
C MET A 692 16.12 -15.99 -43.07
N HIS A 693 15.89 -15.59 -44.33
CA HIS A 693 16.44 -14.35 -44.89
C HIS A 693 15.60 -13.10 -44.56
N LYS A 694 14.27 -13.23 -44.42
CA LYS A 694 13.36 -12.14 -43.99
C LYS A 694 12.41 -12.60 -42.90
N VAL A 695 12.69 -12.22 -41.67
CA VAL A 695 11.99 -12.69 -40.48
C VAL A 695 11.10 -11.60 -39.87
N LEU A 696 9.84 -11.93 -39.60
CA LEU A 696 8.96 -11.10 -38.78
C LEU A 696 8.73 -11.76 -37.43
N HIS A 697 9.10 -11.08 -36.35
CA HIS A 697 8.73 -11.49 -34.99
C HIS A 697 7.48 -10.75 -34.50
N VAL A 698 6.57 -11.49 -33.87
CA VAL A 698 5.32 -10.95 -33.30
C VAL A 698 5.15 -11.47 -31.87
N GLY A 699 5.26 -10.58 -30.88
CA GLY A 699 5.14 -10.98 -29.47
C GLY A 699 5.70 -9.94 -28.49
N PRO A 700 5.61 -10.20 -27.17
CA PRO A 700 6.30 -9.37 -26.19
C PRO A 700 7.82 -9.38 -26.42
N ASP A 701 8.52 -8.38 -25.89
CA ASP A 701 9.98 -8.23 -25.98
C ASP A 701 10.53 -8.28 -27.41
N THR A 702 9.72 -7.85 -28.39
CA THR A 702 10.06 -7.93 -29.82
C THR A 702 11.37 -7.21 -30.13
N CYS A 703 11.63 -6.06 -29.49
CA CYS A 703 12.89 -5.34 -29.65
C CYS A 703 14.13 -6.18 -29.32
N SER A 704 14.06 -7.02 -28.28
CA SER A 704 15.17 -7.88 -27.85
C SER A 704 15.39 -9.03 -28.83
N VAL A 705 14.30 -9.66 -29.29
CA VAL A 705 14.33 -10.75 -30.27
C VAL A 705 14.86 -10.25 -31.62
N VAL A 706 14.33 -9.13 -32.13
CA VAL A 706 14.77 -8.52 -33.39
C VAL A 706 16.22 -8.08 -33.30
N SER A 707 16.66 -7.48 -32.18
CA SER A 707 18.07 -7.12 -32.01
C SER A 707 19.01 -8.33 -32.01
N LYS A 708 18.52 -9.52 -31.65
CA LYS A 708 19.29 -10.77 -31.70
C LYS A 708 19.28 -11.39 -33.10
N LEU A 709 18.13 -11.37 -33.77
CA LEU A 709 18.01 -11.82 -35.16
C LEU A 709 18.87 -10.98 -36.12
N LEU A 710 18.95 -9.66 -35.92
CA LEU A 710 19.82 -8.78 -36.71
C LEU A 710 21.33 -9.02 -36.49
N LYS A 711 21.72 -9.80 -35.47
CA LYS A 711 23.11 -10.21 -35.25
C LYS A 711 23.46 -11.51 -35.99
N GLU A 712 22.48 -12.22 -36.51
CA GLU A 712 22.70 -13.42 -37.30
C GLU A 712 23.09 -13.03 -38.74
N GLU A 713 24.13 -13.67 -39.26
CA GLU A 713 24.55 -13.45 -40.66
C GLU A 713 23.41 -13.82 -41.62
N ASP A 714 23.22 -12.99 -42.65
CA ASP A 714 22.23 -13.12 -43.73
C ASP A 714 20.75 -13.12 -43.29
N THR A 715 20.42 -12.49 -42.16
CA THR A 715 19.05 -12.36 -41.65
C THR A 715 18.59 -10.89 -41.56
N GLU A 716 17.58 -10.51 -42.35
CA GLU A 716 16.84 -9.27 -42.13
C GLU A 716 15.65 -9.54 -41.19
N ALA A 717 15.48 -8.71 -40.16
CA ALA A 717 14.45 -8.92 -39.14
C ALA A 717 13.61 -7.69 -38.85
N TRP A 718 12.30 -7.90 -38.72
CA TRP A 718 11.30 -6.91 -38.33
C TRP A 718 10.48 -7.39 -37.15
N GLY A 719 9.83 -6.45 -36.48
CA GLY A 719 9.06 -6.71 -35.27
C GLY A 719 7.68 -6.09 -35.28
N VAL A 720 6.71 -6.81 -34.72
CA VAL A 720 5.42 -6.26 -34.29
C VAL A 720 5.27 -6.50 -32.79
N GLU A 721 5.29 -5.41 -32.04
CA GLU A 721 5.07 -5.41 -30.60
C GLU A 721 3.57 -5.14 -30.31
N PRO A 722 2.82 -6.13 -29.81
CA PRO A 722 1.40 -5.96 -29.49
C PRO A 722 1.14 -5.14 -28.21
N TYR A 723 2.17 -4.78 -27.44
CA TYR A 723 2.07 -4.06 -26.17
C TYR A 723 2.73 -2.66 -26.24
N ASP A 724 2.28 -1.68 -25.41
CA ASP A 724 2.90 -0.35 -25.44
C ASP A 724 4.32 -0.34 -24.85
N LEU A 725 5.20 0.46 -25.46
CA LEU A 725 6.65 0.56 -25.15
C LEU A 725 7.00 1.75 -24.23
N GLU A 726 6.14 2.12 -23.28
CA GLU A 726 6.30 3.33 -22.45
C GLU A 726 7.64 3.34 -21.67
N ASP A 727 8.07 2.17 -21.19
CA ASP A 727 9.31 1.98 -20.41
C ASP A 727 10.48 1.38 -21.22
N ALA A 728 10.42 1.38 -22.56
CA ALA A 728 11.44 0.75 -23.38
C ALA A 728 12.81 1.46 -23.33
N ASP A 729 13.88 0.67 -23.41
CA ASP A 729 15.26 1.18 -23.42
C ASP A 729 15.59 2.00 -24.69
N SER A 730 16.74 2.67 -24.69
CA SER A 730 17.17 3.53 -25.80
C SER A 730 17.37 2.77 -27.11
N ASN A 731 17.75 1.48 -27.05
CA ASN A 731 17.97 0.64 -28.22
C ASN A 731 16.63 0.25 -28.88
N CYS A 732 15.64 -0.15 -28.08
CA CYS A 732 14.29 -0.44 -28.54
C CYS A 732 13.63 0.81 -29.13
N LYS A 733 13.77 1.97 -28.47
CA LYS A 733 13.32 3.26 -29.00
C LYS A 733 13.98 3.60 -30.35
N SER A 734 15.25 3.21 -30.55
CA SER A 734 15.94 3.35 -31.84
C SER A 734 15.37 2.44 -32.92
N LEU A 735 15.11 1.16 -32.62
CA LEU A 735 14.49 0.22 -33.56
C LEU A 735 13.08 0.65 -33.98
N VAL A 736 12.31 1.22 -33.06
CA VAL A 736 10.99 1.79 -33.35
C VAL A 736 11.10 3.03 -34.23
N ARG A 737 12.03 3.96 -33.93
CA ARG A 737 12.27 5.15 -34.76
C ARG A 737 12.70 4.82 -36.18
N LYS A 738 13.49 3.75 -36.36
CA LYS A 738 13.90 3.24 -37.68
C LYS A 738 12.78 2.50 -38.42
N GLY A 739 11.62 2.28 -37.79
CA GLY A 739 10.49 1.56 -38.37
C GLY A 739 10.71 0.04 -38.49
N ILE A 740 11.77 -0.49 -37.87
CA ILE A 740 12.12 -1.92 -37.87
C ILE A 740 11.16 -2.68 -36.93
N VAL A 741 10.82 -2.08 -35.79
CA VAL A 741 9.80 -2.58 -34.86
C VAL A 741 8.61 -1.64 -34.87
N ARG A 742 7.40 -2.18 -35.04
CA ARG A 742 6.15 -1.41 -35.02
C ARG A 742 5.28 -1.85 -33.85
N VAL A 743 4.68 -0.90 -33.16
CA VAL A 743 3.65 -1.21 -32.15
C VAL A 743 2.31 -1.34 -32.87
N ALA A 744 1.71 -2.53 -32.85
CA ALA A 744 0.42 -2.78 -33.52
C ALA A 744 -0.38 -3.88 -32.83
N ASP A 745 -1.69 -3.67 -32.67
CA ASP A 745 -2.60 -4.68 -32.13
C ASP A 745 -2.87 -5.78 -33.19
N ILE A 746 -2.36 -6.98 -32.90
CA ILE A 746 -2.45 -8.17 -33.76
C ILE A 746 -3.89 -8.67 -33.98
N LYS A 747 -4.89 -8.13 -33.27
CA LYS A 747 -6.32 -8.40 -33.58
C LYS A 747 -6.77 -7.80 -34.89
N PHE A 748 -6.01 -6.84 -35.43
CA PHE A 748 -6.28 -6.16 -36.69
C PHE A 748 -5.25 -6.58 -37.75
N PRO A 749 -5.56 -6.38 -39.05
CA PRO A 749 -4.64 -6.70 -40.14
C PRO A 749 -3.27 -6.05 -39.97
N LEU A 750 -2.22 -6.82 -40.21
CA LEU A 750 -0.85 -6.34 -40.10
C LEU A 750 -0.54 -5.40 -41.27
N PRO A 751 0.21 -4.30 -41.04
CA PRO A 751 0.49 -3.28 -42.06
C PRO A 751 1.60 -3.73 -43.05
N TYR A 752 1.56 -4.99 -43.48
CA TYR A 752 2.50 -5.60 -44.41
C TYR A 752 1.75 -6.26 -45.57
N ARG A 753 2.37 -6.24 -46.76
CA ARG A 753 1.82 -6.90 -47.95
C ARG A 753 1.86 -8.42 -47.77
N SER A 754 1.05 -9.14 -48.54
CA SER A 754 1.06 -10.60 -48.49
C SER A 754 2.45 -11.12 -48.90
N GLN A 755 2.90 -12.21 -48.29
CA GLN A 755 4.19 -12.87 -48.57
C GLN A 755 5.40 -11.92 -48.43
N SER A 756 5.37 -10.99 -47.48
CA SER A 756 6.48 -10.04 -47.26
C SER A 756 7.67 -10.64 -46.52
N PHE A 757 7.46 -11.73 -45.77
CA PHE A 757 8.47 -12.34 -44.90
C PHE A 757 8.57 -13.84 -45.17
N SER A 758 9.79 -14.35 -45.28
CA SER A 758 10.03 -15.79 -45.47
C SER A 758 9.60 -16.61 -44.27
N LEU A 759 9.84 -16.06 -43.07
CA LEU A 759 9.49 -16.70 -41.82
C LEU A 759 8.78 -15.73 -40.87
N VAL A 760 7.60 -16.12 -40.38
CA VAL A 760 6.89 -15.38 -39.32
C VAL A 760 6.99 -16.16 -38.02
N ILE A 761 7.56 -15.55 -36.99
CA ILE A 761 7.75 -16.16 -35.67
C ILE A 761 6.84 -15.45 -34.67
N VAL A 762 6.00 -16.22 -33.98
CA VAL A 762 5.06 -15.70 -32.99
C VAL A 762 5.38 -16.31 -31.63
N SER A 763 5.58 -15.48 -30.61
CA SER A 763 5.83 -15.95 -29.23
C SER A 763 4.92 -15.24 -28.24
N ASP A 764 4.33 -16.00 -27.30
CA ASP A 764 3.53 -15.50 -26.16
C ASP A 764 2.44 -14.46 -26.50
N ALA A 765 1.93 -14.45 -27.73
CA ALA A 765 0.93 -13.49 -28.18
C ALA A 765 -0.46 -14.13 -28.36
N LEU A 766 -0.49 -15.35 -28.92
CA LEU A 766 -1.73 -16.02 -29.31
C LEU A 766 -2.55 -16.56 -28.12
N ASP A 767 -1.89 -16.89 -27.02
CA ASP A 767 -2.55 -17.43 -25.82
C ASP A 767 -3.52 -16.43 -25.17
N TYR A 768 -3.31 -15.13 -25.41
CA TYR A 768 -4.17 -14.05 -24.92
C TYR A 768 -5.37 -13.75 -25.83
N LEU A 769 -5.42 -14.33 -27.03
CA LEU A 769 -6.51 -14.12 -27.98
C LEU A 769 -7.66 -15.11 -27.77
N SER A 770 -8.90 -14.61 -27.91
CA SER A 770 -10.09 -15.46 -27.93
C SER A 770 -10.16 -16.25 -29.25
N PRO A 771 -10.87 -17.39 -29.32
CA PRO A 771 -11.05 -18.13 -30.57
C PRO A 771 -11.56 -17.27 -31.73
N LYS A 772 -12.44 -16.29 -31.46
CA LYS A 772 -12.94 -15.32 -32.46
C LYS A 772 -11.82 -14.48 -33.08
N TYR A 773 -10.83 -14.04 -32.29
CA TYR A 773 -9.70 -13.26 -32.80
C TYR A 773 -8.61 -14.15 -33.38
N LEU A 774 -8.40 -15.36 -32.84
CA LEU A 774 -7.48 -16.35 -33.43
C LEU A 774 -7.88 -16.71 -34.87
N ASN A 775 -9.19 -16.88 -35.13
CA ASN A 775 -9.73 -17.14 -36.47
C ASN A 775 -9.45 -16.01 -37.47
N LYS A 776 -9.07 -14.81 -37.02
CA LYS A 776 -8.68 -13.68 -37.88
C LYS A 776 -7.17 -13.49 -37.92
N THR A 777 -6.52 -13.61 -36.77
CA THR A 777 -5.10 -13.28 -36.57
C THR A 777 -4.18 -14.32 -37.19
N LEU A 778 -4.48 -15.61 -37.04
CA LEU A 778 -3.63 -16.66 -37.61
C LEU A 778 -3.65 -16.68 -39.14
N PRO A 779 -4.82 -16.52 -39.80
CA PRO A 779 -4.82 -16.34 -41.25
C PRO A 779 -4.07 -15.11 -41.74
N GLU A 780 -4.11 -14.03 -40.96
CA GLU A 780 -3.39 -12.80 -41.28
C GLU A 780 -1.86 -12.95 -41.13
N LEU A 781 -1.40 -13.66 -40.11
CA LEU A 781 0.01 -14.03 -39.94
C LEU A 781 0.48 -14.94 -41.07
N ALA A 782 -0.39 -15.87 -41.51
CA ALA A 782 -0.12 -16.73 -42.65
C ALA A 782 -0.09 -15.96 -43.98
N ARG A 783 -0.94 -14.95 -44.14
CA ARG A 783 -0.95 -14.08 -45.32
C ARG A 783 0.38 -13.37 -45.52
N VAL A 784 1.01 -12.88 -44.45
CA VAL A 784 2.27 -12.13 -44.54
C VAL A 784 3.52 -13.02 -44.63
N ALA A 785 3.39 -14.31 -44.31
CA ALA A 785 4.43 -15.32 -44.49
C ALA A 785 4.46 -15.85 -45.94
N SER A 786 5.63 -15.97 -46.55
CA SER A 786 5.78 -16.64 -47.85
C SER A 786 5.97 -18.15 -47.68
N ASP A 787 6.79 -18.58 -46.70
CA ASP A 787 7.22 -20.00 -46.63
C ASP A 787 6.69 -20.71 -45.37
N SER A 788 6.87 -20.12 -44.19
CA SER A 788 6.51 -20.80 -42.93
C SER A 788 6.19 -19.85 -41.78
N ILE A 789 5.42 -20.39 -40.82
CA ILE A 789 5.08 -19.74 -39.56
C ILE A 789 5.55 -20.64 -38.41
N VAL A 790 6.21 -20.06 -37.42
CA VAL A 790 6.63 -20.76 -36.20
C VAL A 790 5.94 -20.14 -35.00
N ILE A 791 5.25 -20.96 -34.22
CA ILE A 791 4.49 -20.52 -33.06
C ILE A 791 5.08 -21.14 -31.80
N PHE A 792 5.49 -20.28 -30.86
CA PHE A 792 5.87 -20.61 -29.49
C PHE A 792 4.71 -20.26 -28.56
N THR A 793 4.07 -21.27 -27.96
CA THR A 793 2.86 -21.10 -27.14
C THR A 793 2.82 -22.10 -26.00
N GLY A 794 2.49 -21.64 -24.78
CA GLY A 794 2.12 -22.43 -23.60
C GLY A 794 3.01 -23.60 -23.14
N PHE A 795 2.86 -24.01 -21.88
CA PHE A 795 3.62 -25.12 -21.27
C PHE A 795 2.82 -26.43 -21.28
N PRO A 796 3.40 -27.57 -21.68
CA PRO A 796 2.77 -28.88 -21.49
C PRO A 796 2.78 -29.23 -20.00
N GLY A 797 1.71 -28.86 -19.27
CA GLY A 797 1.49 -29.27 -17.87
C GLY A 797 0.79 -28.26 -16.95
N GLN A 798 0.65 -26.98 -17.34
CA GLN A 798 -0.05 -25.97 -16.54
C GLN A 798 -1.35 -25.53 -17.22
N GLN A 799 -2.51 -25.86 -16.63
CA GLN A 799 -3.82 -25.46 -17.17
C GLN A 799 -4.26 -24.02 -16.85
N ARG A 800 -3.47 -23.24 -16.09
CA ARG A 800 -3.77 -21.84 -15.77
C ARG A 800 -2.49 -21.00 -15.68
N ALA A 801 -2.47 -19.85 -16.37
CA ALA A 801 -1.47 -18.80 -16.13
C ALA A 801 -1.61 -18.26 -14.70
N ARG A 802 -0.49 -17.99 -14.02
CA ARG A 802 -0.49 -17.39 -12.67
C ARG A 802 -0.80 -15.88 -12.76
N VAL A 803 -1.38 -15.38 -11.67
CA VAL A 803 -2.07 -14.08 -11.48
C VAL A 803 -1.32 -12.81 -11.91
N THR A 804 -0.03 -12.87 -12.23
CA THR A 804 0.80 -11.71 -12.57
C THR A 804 0.84 -11.34 -14.05
N GLU A 805 0.29 -12.17 -14.95
CA GLU A 805 0.28 -11.91 -16.40
C GLU A 805 -1.13 -11.56 -16.90
N LEU A 806 -1.60 -10.36 -16.58
CA LEU A 806 -2.69 -9.74 -17.31
C LEU A 806 -2.09 -9.04 -18.53
N SER A 807 -2.28 -9.61 -19.72
CA SER A 807 -2.04 -8.86 -20.96
C SER A 807 -2.97 -7.63 -21.02
N LYS A 808 -2.53 -6.56 -21.69
CA LYS A 808 -3.35 -5.37 -22.01
C LYS A 808 -4.64 -5.68 -22.78
N PHE A 809 -4.86 -6.93 -23.20
CA PHE A 809 -6.12 -7.38 -23.78
C PHE A 809 -7.23 -7.66 -22.76
N GLY A 810 -6.98 -7.42 -21.46
CA GLY A 810 -7.99 -7.50 -20.41
C GLY A 810 -8.49 -8.92 -20.13
N ARG A 811 -7.73 -9.94 -20.55
CA ARG A 811 -8.06 -11.36 -20.36
C ARG A 811 -6.81 -12.15 -19.93
N PRO A 812 -6.96 -13.13 -19.03
CA PRO A 812 -5.89 -14.05 -18.70
C PRO A 812 -5.55 -14.93 -19.92
N ALA A 813 -4.27 -15.28 -20.10
CA ALA A 813 -3.84 -16.25 -21.10
C ALA A 813 -4.62 -17.56 -20.94
N LYS A 814 -5.22 -18.04 -22.02
CA LYS A 814 -5.90 -19.34 -22.04
C LYS A 814 -4.95 -20.37 -22.65
N MET A 815 -4.23 -21.08 -21.79
CA MET A 815 -3.33 -22.16 -22.20
C MET A 815 -4.13 -23.29 -22.85
N ARG A 816 -3.69 -23.74 -24.03
CA ARG A 816 -4.37 -24.78 -24.82
C ARG A 816 -3.46 -25.97 -25.04
N SER A 817 -4.04 -27.17 -25.07
CA SER A 817 -3.29 -28.40 -25.30
C SER A 817 -2.81 -28.50 -26.74
N GLN A 818 -1.76 -29.30 -26.96
CA GLN A 818 -1.24 -29.58 -28.31
C GLN A 818 -2.31 -30.14 -29.24
N SER A 819 -3.17 -31.01 -28.72
CA SER A 819 -4.33 -31.55 -29.44
C SER A 819 -5.37 -30.51 -29.81
N TRP A 820 -5.55 -29.47 -28.98
CA TRP A 820 -6.46 -28.37 -29.30
C TRP A 820 -5.89 -27.52 -30.43
N TRP A 821 -4.61 -27.15 -30.34
CA TRP A 821 -3.93 -26.39 -31.39
C TRP A 821 -3.94 -27.14 -32.72
N GLY A 822 -3.66 -28.45 -32.71
CA GLY A 822 -3.74 -29.30 -33.90
C GLY A 822 -5.12 -29.27 -34.57
N ARG A 823 -6.22 -29.45 -33.81
CA ARG A 823 -7.59 -29.35 -34.35
C ARG A 823 -7.89 -27.95 -34.89
N PHE A 824 -7.41 -26.92 -34.20
CA PHE A 824 -7.64 -25.54 -34.59
C PHE A 824 -6.93 -25.19 -35.89
N PHE A 825 -5.68 -25.61 -36.08
CA PHE A 825 -4.94 -25.41 -37.33
C PHE A 825 -5.63 -26.08 -38.52
N VAL A 826 -6.09 -27.32 -38.35
CA VAL A 826 -6.88 -28.03 -39.38
C VAL A 826 -8.17 -27.27 -39.70
N GLN A 827 -8.87 -26.74 -38.69
CA GLN A 827 -10.11 -25.98 -38.89
C GLN A 827 -9.91 -24.70 -39.71
N ILE A 828 -8.76 -24.03 -39.58
CA ILE A 828 -8.45 -22.79 -40.32
C ILE A 828 -7.62 -23.03 -41.58
N GLY A 829 -7.38 -24.29 -41.96
CA GLY A 829 -6.66 -24.67 -43.18
C GLY A 829 -5.13 -24.50 -43.10
N LEU A 830 -4.52 -24.44 -41.91
CA LEU A 830 -3.06 -24.40 -41.75
C LEU A 830 -2.50 -25.81 -41.52
N GLU A 831 -1.60 -26.24 -42.40
CA GLU A 831 -0.90 -27.51 -42.29
C GLU A 831 0.39 -27.41 -41.47
N VAL A 832 0.71 -28.48 -40.74
CA VAL A 832 1.99 -28.62 -40.04
C VAL A 832 3.11 -28.88 -41.05
N ASN A 833 4.19 -28.11 -40.97
CA ASN A 833 5.41 -28.33 -41.75
C ASN A 833 6.25 -29.45 -41.10
N GLU A 834 5.91 -30.70 -41.41
CA GLU A 834 6.59 -31.88 -40.84
C GLU A 834 8.09 -31.93 -41.17
N ALA A 835 8.50 -31.43 -42.33
CA ALA A 835 9.91 -31.41 -42.73
C ALA A 835 10.72 -30.45 -41.85
N ALA A 836 10.21 -29.24 -41.61
CA ALA A 836 10.85 -28.27 -40.72
C ALA A 836 10.82 -28.74 -39.26
N ALA A 837 9.72 -29.34 -38.80
CA ALA A 837 9.62 -29.90 -37.45
C ALA A 837 10.65 -31.00 -37.21
N LYS A 838 10.81 -31.96 -38.14
CA LYS A 838 11.82 -33.04 -38.04
C LYS A 838 13.24 -32.49 -38.01
N LYS A 839 13.56 -31.49 -38.83
CA LYS A 839 14.88 -30.84 -38.83
C LYS A 839 15.14 -30.11 -37.50
N PHE A 840 14.14 -29.42 -36.96
CA PHE A 840 14.24 -28.75 -35.66
C PHE A 840 14.45 -29.74 -34.51
N ASP A 841 13.73 -30.87 -34.52
CA ASP A 841 13.90 -31.93 -33.51
C ASP A 841 15.29 -32.58 -33.57
N GLN A 842 15.80 -32.86 -34.77
CA GLN A 842 17.16 -33.37 -34.96
C GLN A 842 18.22 -32.38 -34.46
N ALA A 843 18.06 -31.09 -34.75
CA ALA A 843 18.94 -30.04 -34.24
C ALA A 843 18.85 -29.90 -32.73
N SER A 844 17.65 -30.04 -32.16
CA SER A 844 17.41 -29.97 -30.71
C SER A 844 18.07 -31.12 -29.96
N ILE A 845 17.98 -32.35 -30.49
CA ILE A 845 18.67 -33.53 -29.91
C ILE A 845 20.19 -33.34 -29.94
N LYS A 846 20.73 -32.85 -31.07
CA LYS A 846 22.17 -32.64 -31.23
C LYS A 846 22.74 -31.60 -30.24
N GLU A 847 21.97 -30.56 -29.93
CA GLU A 847 22.37 -29.48 -29.02
C GLU A 847 21.86 -29.70 -27.58
N SER A 848 21.30 -30.87 -27.26
CA SER A 848 20.65 -31.17 -25.97
C SER A 848 19.61 -30.13 -25.53
N TYR A 849 18.93 -29.51 -26.50
CA TYR A 849 17.87 -28.54 -26.27
C TYR A 849 16.53 -29.26 -26.10
N LYS A 850 15.82 -28.96 -25.00
CA LYS A 850 14.46 -29.41 -24.76
C LYS A 850 13.56 -28.20 -24.56
N PRO A 851 12.66 -27.89 -25.52
CA PRO A 851 11.80 -26.71 -25.40
C PRO A 851 10.89 -26.86 -24.19
N SER A 852 10.80 -25.81 -23.37
CA SER A 852 9.87 -25.79 -22.24
C SER A 852 8.45 -25.39 -22.65
N CYS A 853 8.26 -24.84 -23.85
CA CYS A 853 6.95 -24.48 -24.41
C CYS A 853 6.59 -25.37 -25.62
N GLN A 854 5.34 -25.30 -26.09
CA GLN A 854 4.95 -25.98 -27.33
C GLN A 854 5.44 -25.15 -28.53
N VAL A 855 6.11 -25.82 -29.46
CA VAL A 855 6.62 -25.23 -30.69
C VAL A 855 5.88 -25.87 -31.87
N PHE A 856 5.23 -25.06 -32.71
CA PHE A 856 4.55 -25.51 -33.91
C PHE A 856 5.18 -24.90 -35.15
N HIS A 857 5.48 -25.74 -36.13
CA HIS A 857 5.97 -25.34 -37.44
C HIS A 857 4.82 -25.51 -38.43
N LEU A 858 4.34 -24.42 -39.03
CA LEU A 858 3.21 -24.41 -39.96
C LEU A 858 3.65 -23.91 -41.33
N LYS A 859 3.00 -24.39 -42.39
CA LYS A 859 3.14 -23.81 -43.74
C LYS A 859 2.30 -22.53 -43.85
N SER A 860 2.74 -21.58 -44.67
CA SER A 860 1.91 -20.45 -45.11
C SER A 860 0.76 -20.94 -46.00
N PHE A 861 -0.25 -20.09 -46.23
CA PHE A 861 -1.23 -20.37 -47.27
C PHE A 861 -0.54 -20.20 -48.63
N HIS A 862 -0.43 -21.29 -49.39
CA HIS A 862 -0.04 -21.22 -50.79
C HIS A 862 -1.14 -20.60 -51.64
#